data_AF-A0A1A2PJ13-F1
#
_entry.id   AF-A0A1A2PJ13-F1
#
_cell.length_a   1.000
_cell.length_b   1.000
_cell.length_c   1.000
_cell.angle_alpha   90.00
_cell.angle_beta   90.00
_cell.angle_gamma   90.00
#
_symmetry.space_group_name_H-M   'P 1'
#
loop_
_entity.id
_entity.type
_entity.pdbx_description
1 polymer ?
#
loop_
_entity_poly.entity_id
_entity_poly.type
_entity_poly.pdbx_seq_one_letter_code
_entity_poly.pdbx_strand_id
1 'polypeptide(L)'
;MTEHRLDEPRAKRPFIPRMVRAFAIPIIFFWGLLAVATNTFMPQVERVAEELAGPMVPHYAPSQRALLHIGEKFHESNSTNLTMVVFEANRPLGDADHRYYDDLMRRLQRDTQHVQYVMDLWGKPFTAAGAQSVDGKCTYVLLRLAGDIGQIQANQSVDAVRDIIKKDPPPPGLKVYVSGAAPLASDTLAIANASLNNVTIVTIILIVVMLLLVYRTPSTLLVPLLGVLIEMLVAKGIVSTLGHLGYIELSSFAVNIVIALTLGAGTDYGIFLMGRYHEARQAGESREDSFYIAYKGVAPIIIGSGLTIAGACYCLTFARLNYFHTMGPAVAITMLFTIAAAMTLGPAALTVGSLFGMFDPRTSAKGYLYRRIGASVVRWPVPILVASSAIVMLGAIFVPTYRQNYDDRQYQPASAPANLGFQAADRHFPKSKLFSEMLMVETDHDMRNSADFISLDRVAKALIRLHGVAMVQGMTRPLGRALEHASIPYLFTTQGSGNGQQLPFSKEQNSNTDAQADIQAHSVEVLRKEIGFFQKVSDELHQTVLTVEDLQRVADDIRDEVSNVDDFFRPIKSYFYWERHCFDIPICWTFRSLFETIDQIDKLADDIADAKVSLEEVDKAFPQIIAQLKATADDTEALQSKLVNSYGSADLQTTQTEQTFDDLINVGNDFDKSRSDDFFYIPHEGFDNDDVKTGMKLMMSPDGKAARFIVTHEGDAMGPEGVEHVQQFPDAIKTILKETSLAGARIYIGGSGSNDKDIKEYAMSDLMIAAIAAFVLIFLIMMFITRSLVAALVIPGTVAFSYAGAFGLSILVWQHLVGLHLHWLVLPLTFIILVAVGSDYNLLLINRVKEELHGGIHTGLIRALGSTGGVVTSAGLVFAFTMLAMLTSDLRTIGQVGSTVCIGLLLDTLIVRSFVVPCILRILGPWFWWPTLVRARPLRQAAAPG
;
A
#
# COMPACT_ATOMS: atom_id res chain seq x y z
N MET A 1 85.69 -28.85 -1.12
CA MET A 1 86.10 -28.32 0.19
C MET A 1 84.91 -28.39 1.12
N THR A 2 84.95 -29.37 2.00
CA THR A 2 84.04 -29.61 3.12
C THR A 2 84.38 -28.64 4.24
N GLU A 3 83.47 -27.73 4.57
CA GLU A 3 83.54 -26.98 5.82
C GLU A 3 82.25 -27.21 6.62
N HIS A 4 82.47 -27.85 7.77
CA HIS A 4 81.55 -27.99 8.89
C HIS A 4 80.93 -26.63 9.26
N ARG A 5 79.63 -26.43 8.97
CA ARG A 5 78.82 -25.54 9.80
C ARG A 5 78.45 -26.32 11.05
N LEU A 6 79.03 -25.87 12.16
CA LEU A 6 78.66 -26.26 13.52
C LEU A 6 77.13 -26.13 13.69
N ASP A 7 76.51 -27.22 14.14
CA ASP A 7 75.11 -27.30 14.52
C ASP A 7 74.84 -26.29 15.65
N GLU A 8 74.30 -25.11 15.29
CA GLU A 8 73.56 -24.30 16.26
C GLU A 8 72.36 -25.13 16.75
N PRO A 9 72.05 -25.12 18.06
CA PRO A 9 70.94 -25.88 18.60
C PRO A 9 69.64 -25.44 17.91
N ARG A 10 69.11 -26.30 17.03
CA ARG A 10 67.81 -26.11 16.35
C ARG A 10 66.77 -25.73 17.40
N ALA A 11 66.36 -24.46 17.39
CA ALA A 11 65.31 -23.94 18.26
C ALA A 11 64.11 -24.90 18.22
N LYS A 12 63.60 -25.32 19.39
CA LYS A 12 62.49 -26.28 19.49
C LYS A 12 61.33 -25.81 18.61
N ARG A 13 61.11 -26.53 17.50
CA ARG A 13 60.06 -26.20 16.52
C ARG A 13 58.69 -26.28 17.20
N PRO A 14 57.79 -25.30 17.00
CA PRO A 14 56.51 -25.27 17.68
C PRO A 14 55.63 -26.48 17.31
N PHE A 15 54.85 -26.95 18.28
CA PHE A 15 54.10 -28.21 18.19
C PHE A 15 53.07 -28.24 17.05
N ILE A 16 52.25 -27.19 16.93
CA ILE A 16 51.16 -27.10 15.94
C ILE A 16 51.69 -27.17 14.49
N PRO A 17 52.61 -26.30 14.02
CA PRO A 17 53.10 -26.39 12.64
C PRO A 17 53.84 -27.69 12.36
N ARG A 18 54.46 -28.30 13.37
CA ARG A 18 55.09 -29.62 13.23
C ARG A 18 54.05 -30.71 12.98
N MET A 19 52.92 -30.69 13.68
CA MET A 19 51.81 -31.63 13.44
C MET A 19 51.18 -31.42 12.07
N VAL A 20 50.90 -30.18 11.68
CA VAL A 20 50.30 -29.88 10.36
C VAL A 20 51.18 -30.38 9.22
N ARG A 21 52.50 -30.24 9.35
CA ARG A 21 53.47 -30.76 8.38
C ARG A 21 53.51 -32.30 8.37
N ALA A 22 53.52 -32.93 9.54
CA ALA A 22 53.60 -34.39 9.66
C ALA A 22 52.33 -35.10 9.14
N PHE A 23 51.16 -34.52 9.40
CA PHE A 23 49.86 -35.04 8.99
C PHE A 23 49.30 -34.35 7.73
N ALA A 24 50.15 -33.77 6.89
CA ALA A 24 49.71 -32.98 5.74
C ALA A 24 48.76 -33.76 4.79
N ILE A 25 49.10 -35.01 4.45
CA ILE A 25 48.26 -35.85 3.57
C ILE A 25 46.93 -36.22 4.26
N PRO A 26 46.91 -36.74 5.51
CA PRO A 26 45.67 -36.95 6.25
C PRO A 26 44.79 -35.72 6.40
N ILE A 27 45.37 -34.53 6.60
CA ILE A 27 44.61 -33.27 6.72
C ILE A 27 43.93 -32.90 5.41
N ILE A 28 44.63 -32.98 4.28
CA ILE A 28 44.04 -32.71 2.96
C ILE A 28 42.91 -33.72 2.68
N PHE A 29 43.14 -34.99 2.97
CA PHE A 29 42.11 -36.02 2.80
C PHE A 29 40.91 -35.80 3.73
N PHE A 30 41.13 -35.40 4.98
CA PHE A 30 40.07 -35.08 5.93
C PHE A 30 39.18 -33.93 5.42
N TRP A 31 39.76 -32.81 4.99
CA TRP A 31 38.98 -31.68 4.46
C TRP A 31 38.29 -32.02 3.14
N GLY A 32 38.94 -32.77 2.26
CA GLY A 32 38.32 -33.26 1.03
C GLY A 32 37.15 -34.22 1.30
N LEU A 33 37.33 -35.15 2.24
CA LEU A 33 36.27 -36.07 2.69
C LEU A 33 35.13 -35.30 3.36
N LEU A 34 35.44 -34.31 4.19
CA LEU A 34 34.43 -33.47 4.84
C LEU A 34 33.63 -32.67 3.81
N ALA A 35 34.30 -32.11 2.79
CA ALA A 35 33.66 -31.41 1.67
C ALA A 35 32.69 -32.35 0.93
N VAL A 36 33.16 -33.54 0.55
CA VAL A 36 32.33 -34.53 -0.16
C VAL A 36 31.19 -35.02 0.72
N ALA A 37 31.45 -35.38 1.97
CA ALA A 37 30.44 -35.90 2.88
C ALA A 37 29.32 -34.89 3.14
N THR A 38 29.67 -33.65 3.49
CA THR A 38 28.68 -32.61 3.79
C THR A 38 27.86 -32.20 2.56
N ASN A 39 28.42 -32.23 1.35
CA ASN A 39 27.67 -31.88 0.13
C ASN A 39 26.90 -33.07 -0.48
N THR A 40 27.24 -34.32 -0.13
CA THR A 40 26.57 -35.52 -0.67
C THR A 40 25.47 -36.03 0.25
N PHE A 41 25.68 -36.01 1.57
CA PHE A 41 24.74 -36.57 2.54
C PHE A 41 23.73 -35.55 3.09
N MET A 42 23.98 -34.25 2.92
CA MET A 42 23.06 -33.19 3.33
C MET A 42 22.44 -32.51 2.12
N PRO A 43 21.22 -31.95 2.24
CA PRO A 43 20.63 -31.12 1.20
C PRO A 43 21.54 -29.93 0.83
N GLN A 44 21.33 -29.37 -0.35
CA GLN A 44 22.08 -28.18 -0.79
C GLN A 44 21.75 -26.98 0.10
N VAL A 45 22.75 -26.14 0.39
CA VAL A 45 22.60 -24.99 1.29
C VAL A 45 21.51 -24.04 0.82
N GLU A 46 21.32 -23.93 -0.49
CA GLU A 46 20.30 -23.10 -1.12
C GLU A 46 18.90 -23.58 -0.73
N ARG A 47 18.65 -24.90 -0.76
CA ARG A 47 17.37 -25.49 -0.37
C ARG A 47 17.14 -25.43 1.14
N VAL A 48 18.18 -25.63 1.95
CA VAL A 48 18.08 -25.50 3.42
C VAL A 48 17.81 -24.06 3.83
N ALA A 49 18.44 -23.09 3.16
CA ALA A 49 18.21 -21.67 3.40
C ALA A 49 16.80 -21.25 2.98
N GLU A 50 16.23 -21.85 1.94
CA GLU A 50 14.81 -21.70 1.65
C GLU A 50 13.97 -22.33 2.78
N GLU A 51 14.23 -23.59 3.18
CA GLU A 51 13.41 -24.37 4.14
C GLU A 51 13.34 -23.72 5.53
N LEU A 52 14.41 -23.07 5.95
CA LEU A 52 14.54 -22.44 7.26
C LEU A 52 14.39 -20.92 7.23
N ALA A 53 14.04 -20.35 6.08
CA ALA A 53 13.83 -18.91 5.97
C ALA A 53 12.68 -18.49 6.90
N GLY A 54 12.99 -17.71 7.93
CA GLY A 54 11.99 -17.06 8.77
C GLY A 54 11.27 -15.93 8.04
N PRO A 55 10.22 -15.34 8.65
CA PRO A 55 9.57 -14.16 8.08
C PRO A 55 10.57 -13.02 7.93
N MET A 56 10.53 -12.27 6.83
CA MET A 56 11.49 -11.18 6.58
C MET A 56 11.44 -10.10 7.68
N VAL A 57 10.23 -9.75 8.11
CA VAL A 57 9.96 -8.83 9.21
C VAL A 57 9.35 -9.63 10.35
N PRO A 58 9.86 -9.50 11.58
CA PRO A 58 9.43 -10.35 12.68
C PRO A 58 7.96 -10.08 13.08
N HIS A 59 7.26 -11.11 13.55
CA HIS A 59 5.84 -11.02 13.93
C HIS A 59 5.51 -10.02 15.04
N TYR A 60 6.50 -9.67 15.88
CA TYR A 60 6.30 -8.66 16.92
C TYR A 60 6.32 -7.22 16.37
N ALA A 61 6.72 -7.02 15.11
CA ALA A 61 6.67 -5.71 14.47
C ALA A 61 5.21 -5.22 14.43
N PRO A 62 4.95 -3.93 14.75
CA PRO A 62 3.60 -3.38 14.79
C PRO A 62 2.77 -3.67 13.52
N SER A 63 3.36 -3.51 12.34
CA SER A 63 2.69 -3.75 11.04
C SER A 63 2.34 -5.22 10.81
N GLN A 64 3.27 -6.13 11.12
CA GLN A 64 3.07 -7.57 10.96
C GLN A 64 2.05 -8.10 11.97
N ARG A 65 2.14 -7.67 13.23
CA ARG A 65 1.17 -7.99 14.27
C ARG A 65 -0.22 -7.48 13.91
N ALA A 66 -0.32 -6.26 13.37
CA ALA A 66 -1.58 -5.71 12.90
C ALA A 66 -2.17 -6.56 11.77
N LEU A 67 -1.38 -6.92 10.76
CA LEU A 67 -1.86 -7.70 9.61
C LEU A 67 -2.35 -9.11 10.01
N LEU A 68 -1.63 -9.77 10.93
CA LEU A 68 -2.04 -11.05 11.50
C LEU A 68 -3.30 -10.93 12.36
N HIS A 69 -3.38 -9.91 13.21
CA HIS A 69 -4.55 -9.65 14.06
C HIS A 69 -5.80 -9.31 13.22
N ILE A 70 -5.64 -8.58 12.12
CA ILE A 70 -6.72 -8.34 11.15
C ILE A 70 -7.17 -9.66 10.50
N GLY A 71 -6.21 -10.49 10.05
CA GLY A 71 -6.52 -11.80 9.49
C GLY A 71 -7.27 -12.71 10.46
N GLU A 72 -6.88 -12.70 11.74
CA GLU A 72 -7.54 -13.44 12.81
C GLU A 72 -8.96 -12.92 13.06
N LYS A 73 -9.15 -11.61 13.23
CA LYS A 73 -10.46 -11.01 13.54
C LYS A 73 -11.49 -11.17 12.42
N PHE A 74 -11.04 -11.21 11.17
CA PHE A 74 -11.91 -11.40 10.02
C PHE A 74 -12.09 -12.89 9.65
N HIS A 75 -11.41 -13.82 10.33
CA HIS A 75 -11.33 -15.24 9.99
C HIS A 75 -10.84 -15.48 8.54
N GLU A 76 -9.88 -14.68 8.08
CA GLU A 76 -9.39 -14.71 6.70
C GLU A 76 -8.03 -15.39 6.58
N SER A 77 -7.14 -15.19 7.55
CA SER A 77 -5.76 -15.67 7.43
C SER A 77 -5.02 -15.67 8.75
N ASN A 78 -4.03 -16.55 8.85
CA ASN A 78 -3.02 -16.56 9.92
C ASN A 78 -1.61 -16.23 9.40
N SER A 79 -1.51 -15.67 8.19
CA SER A 79 -0.25 -15.35 7.54
C SER A 79 -0.13 -13.86 7.19
N THR A 80 1.11 -13.46 6.94
CA THR A 80 1.45 -12.12 6.46
C THR A 80 1.43 -12.01 4.93
N ASN A 81 1.11 -13.09 4.22
CA ASN A 81 1.18 -13.17 2.76
C ASN A 81 -0.06 -12.55 2.10
N LEU A 82 0.13 -11.32 1.65
CA LEU A 82 -0.81 -10.55 0.86
C LEU A 82 -0.38 -10.58 -0.62
N THR A 83 -1.14 -11.27 -1.44
CA THR A 83 -0.92 -11.40 -2.89
C THR A 83 -2.05 -10.73 -3.65
N MET A 84 -1.75 -10.05 -4.75
CA MET A 84 -2.75 -9.48 -5.63
C MET A 84 -2.69 -10.12 -7.01
N VAL A 85 -3.85 -10.43 -7.58
CA VAL A 85 -3.96 -10.91 -8.96
C VAL A 85 -4.58 -9.80 -9.80
N VAL A 86 -3.85 -9.35 -10.82
CA VAL A 86 -4.19 -8.21 -11.68
C VAL A 86 -4.68 -8.74 -13.01
N PHE A 87 -5.81 -8.23 -13.47
CA PHE A 87 -6.42 -8.55 -14.75
C PHE A 87 -6.35 -7.31 -15.62
N GLU A 88 -5.67 -7.40 -16.76
CA GLU A 88 -5.50 -6.30 -17.71
C GLU A 88 -6.03 -6.71 -19.08
N ALA A 89 -6.87 -5.88 -19.67
CA ALA A 89 -7.37 -6.07 -21.02
C ALA A 89 -7.12 -4.84 -21.91
N ASN A 90 -6.89 -5.07 -23.21
CA ASN A 90 -6.77 -3.95 -24.17
C ASN A 90 -8.13 -3.28 -24.48
N ARG A 91 -9.22 -3.96 -24.11
CA ARG A 91 -10.62 -3.54 -24.24
C ARG A 91 -11.25 -3.40 -22.85
N PRO A 92 -12.36 -2.67 -22.69
CA PRO A 92 -13.13 -2.71 -21.46
C PRO A 92 -13.46 -4.16 -21.08
N LEU A 93 -13.34 -4.45 -19.78
CA LEU A 93 -13.69 -5.76 -19.21
C LEU A 93 -15.19 -6.00 -19.43
N GLY A 94 -15.52 -7.17 -19.96
CA GLY A 94 -16.90 -7.54 -20.29
C GLY A 94 -17.31 -8.89 -19.70
N ASP A 95 -18.49 -9.38 -20.07
CA ASP A 95 -19.10 -10.58 -19.48
C ASP A 95 -18.24 -11.84 -19.58
N ALA A 96 -17.46 -11.99 -20.65
CA ALA A 96 -16.55 -13.12 -20.81
C ALA A 96 -15.42 -13.09 -19.78
N ASP A 97 -14.95 -11.89 -19.43
CA ASP A 97 -13.90 -11.68 -18.44
C ASP A 97 -14.45 -11.88 -17.02
N HIS A 98 -15.67 -11.43 -16.75
CA HIS A 98 -16.40 -11.73 -15.51
C HIS A 98 -16.60 -13.23 -15.31
N ARG A 99 -17.04 -13.98 -16.35
CA ARG A 99 -17.19 -15.44 -16.24
C ARG A 99 -15.86 -16.15 -15.96
N TYR A 100 -14.78 -15.73 -16.61
CA TYR A 100 -13.45 -16.28 -16.35
C TYR A 100 -12.99 -15.95 -14.92
N TYR A 101 -13.22 -14.72 -14.47
CA TYR A 101 -12.92 -14.27 -13.11
C TYR A 101 -13.68 -15.08 -12.06
N ASP A 102 -14.99 -15.22 -12.19
CA ASP A 102 -15.82 -16.00 -11.25
C ASP A 102 -15.38 -17.47 -11.19
N ASP A 103 -14.99 -18.05 -12.32
CA ASP A 103 -14.47 -19.41 -12.36
C ASP A 103 -13.08 -19.52 -11.70
N LEU A 104 -12.20 -18.55 -11.95
CA LEU A 104 -10.91 -18.46 -11.29
C LEU A 104 -11.05 -18.28 -9.77
N MET A 105 -11.96 -17.42 -9.30
CA MET A 105 -12.21 -17.22 -7.87
C MET A 105 -12.68 -18.50 -7.20
N ARG A 106 -13.60 -19.24 -7.83
CA ARG A 106 -14.06 -20.55 -7.32
C ARG A 106 -12.94 -21.58 -7.28
N ARG A 107 -11.99 -21.55 -8.22
CA ARG A 107 -10.84 -22.48 -8.23
C ARG A 107 -9.82 -22.12 -7.16
N LEU A 108 -9.50 -20.84 -7.00
CA LEU A 108 -8.62 -20.35 -5.94
C LEU A 108 -9.20 -20.70 -4.56
N GLN A 109 -10.51 -20.50 -4.35
CA GLN A 109 -11.18 -20.87 -3.09
C GLN A 109 -11.21 -22.38 -2.81
N ARG A 110 -11.09 -23.24 -3.83
CA ARG A 110 -11.01 -24.70 -3.63
C ARG A 110 -9.64 -25.16 -3.14
N ASP A 111 -8.58 -24.39 -3.42
CA ASP A 111 -7.23 -24.68 -2.94
C ASP A 111 -7.03 -24.15 -1.51
N THR A 112 -7.64 -24.82 -0.54
CA THR A 112 -7.57 -24.44 0.88
C THR A 112 -6.19 -24.66 1.50
N GLN A 113 -5.26 -25.32 0.80
CA GLN A 113 -3.90 -25.52 1.27
C GLN A 113 -3.06 -24.26 1.07
N HIS A 114 -3.19 -23.60 -0.09
CA HIS A 114 -2.37 -22.45 -0.47
C HIS A 114 -3.12 -21.12 -0.36
N VAL A 115 -4.44 -21.11 -0.58
CA VAL A 115 -5.28 -19.91 -0.55
C VAL A 115 -6.16 -19.98 0.70
N GLN A 116 -5.90 -19.08 1.67
CA GLN A 116 -6.67 -19.02 2.91
C GLN A 116 -7.94 -18.19 2.74
N TYR A 117 -7.84 -17.09 2.00
CA TYR A 117 -8.99 -16.21 1.74
C TYR A 117 -8.85 -15.45 0.44
N VAL A 118 -9.99 -15.20 -0.21
CA VAL A 118 -10.13 -14.43 -1.44
C VAL A 118 -11.04 -13.25 -1.17
N MET A 119 -10.48 -12.04 -1.18
CA MET A 119 -11.24 -10.81 -1.05
C MET A 119 -11.79 -10.38 -2.41
N ASP A 120 -12.92 -10.96 -2.78
CA ASP A 120 -13.60 -10.67 -4.04
C ASP A 120 -14.37 -9.34 -3.97
N LEU A 121 -13.74 -8.27 -4.47
CA LEU A 121 -14.37 -6.95 -4.61
C LEU A 121 -14.99 -6.73 -5.99
N TRP A 122 -14.58 -7.46 -7.02
CA TRP A 122 -15.03 -7.21 -8.40
C TRP A 122 -16.23 -8.08 -8.83
N GLY A 123 -16.44 -9.25 -8.21
CA GLY A 123 -17.55 -10.16 -8.52
C GLY A 123 -18.93 -9.62 -8.13
N LYS A 124 -19.02 -8.51 -7.39
CA LYS A 124 -20.28 -7.87 -6.98
C LYS A 124 -20.35 -6.42 -7.50
N PRO A 125 -21.46 -5.99 -8.14
CA PRO A 125 -21.61 -4.64 -8.68
C PRO A 125 -21.35 -3.53 -7.66
N PHE A 126 -21.82 -3.71 -6.42
CA PHE A 126 -21.70 -2.73 -5.34
C PHE A 126 -20.25 -2.40 -4.94
N THR A 127 -19.32 -3.33 -5.13
CA THR A 127 -17.89 -3.15 -4.80
C THR A 127 -16.99 -3.05 -6.03
N ALA A 128 -17.50 -3.43 -7.20
CA ALA A 128 -16.72 -3.56 -8.44
C ALA A 128 -16.03 -2.27 -8.86
N ALA A 129 -16.72 -1.12 -8.77
CA ALA A 129 -16.16 0.15 -9.20
C ALA A 129 -14.98 0.64 -8.31
N GLY A 130 -14.81 0.10 -7.09
CA GLY A 130 -13.65 0.41 -6.25
C GLY A 130 -12.41 -0.42 -6.58
N ALA A 131 -12.61 -1.59 -7.21
CA ALA A 131 -11.56 -2.53 -7.62
C ALA A 131 -11.19 -2.41 -9.10
N GLN A 132 -12.07 -1.85 -9.94
CA GLN A 132 -11.87 -1.63 -11.37
C GLN A 132 -11.25 -0.25 -11.64
N SER A 133 -10.42 -0.16 -12.69
CA SER A 133 -9.85 1.09 -13.16
C SER A 133 -10.90 2.00 -13.79
N VAL A 134 -10.63 3.31 -13.81
CA VAL A 134 -11.55 4.32 -14.35
C VAL A 134 -11.85 4.10 -15.85
N ASP A 135 -10.88 3.55 -16.59
CA ASP A 135 -11.04 3.21 -18.00
C ASP A 135 -11.72 1.84 -18.25
N GLY A 136 -12.05 1.11 -17.19
CA GLY A 136 -12.74 -0.17 -17.23
C GLY A 136 -11.89 -1.34 -17.76
N LYS A 137 -10.58 -1.15 -17.97
CA LYS A 137 -9.69 -2.12 -18.63
C LYS A 137 -8.88 -2.98 -17.67
N CYS A 138 -8.78 -2.58 -16.41
CA CYS A 138 -7.99 -3.28 -15.41
C CYS A 138 -8.78 -3.48 -14.12
N THR A 139 -8.56 -4.60 -13.46
CA THR A 139 -9.11 -4.89 -12.12
C THR A 139 -8.13 -5.75 -11.33
N TYR A 140 -8.33 -5.87 -10.03
CA TYR A 140 -7.51 -6.72 -9.17
C TYR A 140 -8.34 -7.45 -8.12
N VAL A 141 -7.80 -8.55 -7.64
CA VAL A 141 -8.31 -9.27 -6.46
C VAL A 141 -7.19 -9.44 -5.46
N LEU A 142 -7.54 -9.35 -4.18
CA LEU A 142 -6.62 -9.50 -3.07
C LEU A 142 -6.78 -10.91 -2.47
N LEU A 143 -5.68 -11.63 -2.39
CA LEU A 143 -5.59 -12.99 -1.86
C LEU A 143 -4.77 -12.98 -0.57
N ARG A 144 -5.26 -13.71 0.42
CA ARG A 144 -4.49 -14.13 1.58
C ARG A 144 -4.02 -15.56 1.35
N LEU A 145 -2.70 -15.74 1.24
CA LEU A 145 -2.11 -17.06 0.96
C LEU A 145 -1.49 -17.66 2.21
N ALA A 146 -1.21 -18.96 2.21
CA ALA A 146 -0.57 -19.62 3.34
C ALA A 146 0.95 -19.33 3.40
N GLY A 147 1.50 -19.30 4.62
CA GLY A 147 2.91 -19.03 4.90
C GLY A 147 3.28 -17.55 4.90
N ASP A 148 4.30 -17.17 5.66
CA ASP A 148 4.74 -15.78 5.78
C ASP A 148 5.72 -15.37 4.70
N ILE A 149 5.75 -14.08 4.38
CA ILE A 149 6.64 -13.53 3.36
C ILE A 149 8.10 -13.84 3.71
N GLY A 150 8.78 -14.56 2.81
CA GLY A 150 10.15 -15.04 2.98
C GLY A 150 10.26 -16.56 3.21
N GLN A 151 9.19 -17.22 3.67
CA GLN A 151 9.17 -18.67 3.89
C GLN A 151 8.91 -19.46 2.60
N ILE A 152 9.35 -20.73 2.56
CA ILE A 152 8.99 -21.66 1.47
C ILE A 152 7.49 -21.73 1.25
N GLN A 153 6.72 -21.86 2.34
CA GLN A 153 5.27 -22.06 2.22
C GLN A 153 4.60 -20.89 1.49
N ALA A 154 5.09 -19.66 1.69
CA ALA A 154 4.62 -18.50 0.94
C ALA A 154 4.96 -18.59 -0.54
N ASN A 155 6.18 -18.98 -0.88
CA ASN A 155 6.62 -19.14 -2.28
C ASN A 155 5.83 -20.24 -2.98
N GLN A 156 5.64 -21.39 -2.34
CA GLN A 156 4.82 -22.49 -2.84
C GLN A 156 3.38 -22.06 -3.08
N SER A 157 2.81 -21.24 -2.18
CA SER A 157 1.46 -20.73 -2.33
C SER A 157 1.33 -19.74 -3.49
N VAL A 158 2.33 -18.87 -3.69
CA VAL A 158 2.38 -17.96 -4.86
C VAL A 158 2.50 -18.75 -6.16
N ASP A 159 3.36 -19.77 -6.20
CA ASP A 159 3.55 -20.63 -7.37
C ASP A 159 2.29 -21.46 -7.66
N ALA A 160 1.59 -21.95 -6.63
CA ALA A 160 0.31 -22.63 -6.79
C ALA A 160 -0.75 -21.72 -7.46
N VAL A 161 -0.84 -20.45 -7.04
CA VAL A 161 -1.73 -19.46 -7.69
C VAL A 161 -1.33 -19.23 -9.15
N ARG A 162 -0.03 -19.09 -9.44
CA ARG A 162 0.48 -18.94 -10.82
C ARG A 162 0.14 -20.17 -11.67
N ASP A 163 0.28 -21.37 -11.12
CA ASP A 163 -0.03 -22.62 -11.79
C ASP A 163 -1.53 -22.80 -12.05
N ILE A 164 -2.39 -22.38 -11.11
CA ILE A 164 -3.85 -22.38 -11.29
C ILE A 164 -4.22 -21.47 -12.46
N ILE A 165 -3.65 -20.26 -12.53
CA ILE A 165 -3.90 -19.30 -13.62
C ILE A 165 -3.36 -19.84 -14.96
N LYS A 166 -2.19 -20.46 -14.96
CA LYS A 166 -1.54 -20.97 -16.18
C LYS A 166 -2.28 -22.16 -16.81
N LYS A 167 -2.97 -22.98 -16.00
CA LYS A 167 -3.72 -24.16 -16.47
C LYS A 167 -4.95 -23.79 -17.32
N ASP A 168 -5.50 -22.59 -17.16
CA ASP A 168 -6.68 -22.15 -17.90
C ASP A 168 -6.42 -20.80 -18.58
N PRO A 169 -6.18 -20.81 -19.90
CA PRO A 169 -5.79 -19.62 -20.62
C PRO A 169 -6.92 -18.58 -20.58
N PRO A 170 -6.60 -17.30 -20.30
CA PRO A 170 -7.60 -16.25 -20.27
C PRO A 170 -8.22 -16.01 -21.67
N PRO A 171 -9.43 -15.41 -21.73
CA PRO A 171 -10.06 -15.01 -22.97
C PRO A 171 -9.14 -14.15 -23.85
N PRO A 172 -9.29 -14.18 -25.19
CA PRO A 172 -8.49 -13.34 -26.07
C PRO A 172 -8.53 -11.86 -25.68
N GLY A 173 -7.35 -11.28 -25.48
CA GLY A 173 -7.19 -9.88 -25.09
C GLY A 173 -7.18 -9.60 -23.58
N LEU A 174 -7.40 -10.61 -22.73
CA LEU A 174 -7.22 -10.54 -21.28
C LEU A 174 -5.88 -11.16 -20.88
N LYS A 175 -5.15 -10.50 -19.99
CA LYS A 175 -3.93 -11.02 -19.36
C LYS A 175 -4.09 -10.98 -17.85
N VAL A 176 -3.53 -11.98 -17.19
CA VAL A 176 -3.62 -12.14 -15.74
C VAL A 176 -2.21 -12.24 -15.17
N TYR A 177 -1.93 -11.44 -14.15
CA TYR A 177 -0.63 -11.32 -13.52
C TYR A 177 -0.75 -11.52 -12.00
N VAL A 178 0.25 -12.15 -11.40
CA VAL A 178 0.33 -12.34 -9.93
C VAL A 178 1.41 -11.41 -9.39
N SER A 179 1.02 -10.47 -8.53
CA SER A 179 1.85 -9.37 -8.03
C SER A 179 1.51 -9.01 -6.57
N GLY A 180 2.06 -7.92 -6.05
CA GLY A 180 1.99 -7.56 -4.63
C GLY A 180 3.25 -7.95 -3.86
N ALA A 181 3.25 -7.73 -2.54
CA ALA A 181 4.45 -7.87 -1.70
C ALA A 181 5.00 -9.30 -1.67
N ALA A 182 4.13 -10.31 -1.55
CA ALA A 182 4.59 -11.70 -1.45
C ALA A 182 5.15 -12.28 -2.77
N PRO A 183 4.51 -12.10 -3.95
CA PRO A 183 5.12 -12.54 -5.20
C PRO A 183 6.39 -11.77 -5.55
N LEU A 184 6.47 -10.48 -5.19
CA LEU A 184 7.69 -9.69 -5.36
C LEU A 184 8.84 -10.28 -4.55
N ALA A 185 8.60 -10.62 -3.28
CA ALA A 185 9.57 -11.27 -2.41
C ALA A 185 9.99 -12.67 -2.90
N SER A 186 9.04 -13.49 -3.35
CA SER A 186 9.31 -14.80 -3.95
C SER A 186 10.17 -14.68 -5.21
N ASP A 187 9.87 -13.72 -6.09
CA ASP A 187 10.65 -13.46 -7.30
C ASP A 187 12.06 -12.95 -6.96
N THR A 188 12.24 -12.07 -5.97
CA THR A 188 13.56 -11.63 -5.49
C THR A 188 14.42 -12.84 -5.12
N LEU A 189 13.85 -13.78 -4.36
CA LEU A 189 14.54 -14.96 -3.88
C LEU A 189 14.90 -15.91 -5.02
N ALA A 190 13.95 -16.19 -5.93
CA ALA A 190 14.19 -17.03 -7.09
C ALA A 190 15.29 -16.45 -8.02
N ILE A 191 15.29 -15.14 -8.25
CA ILE A 191 16.28 -14.43 -9.08
C ILE A 191 17.66 -14.43 -8.41
N ALA A 192 17.70 -14.22 -7.08
CA ALA A 192 18.94 -14.29 -6.32
C ALA A 192 19.55 -15.71 -6.38
N ASN A 193 18.73 -16.75 -6.22
CA ASN A 193 19.18 -18.14 -6.29
C ASN A 193 19.61 -18.55 -7.70
N ALA A 194 18.93 -18.08 -8.75
CA ALA A 194 19.37 -18.28 -10.13
C ALA A 194 20.71 -17.60 -10.44
N SER A 195 20.95 -16.43 -9.85
CA SER A 195 22.20 -15.67 -10.03
C SER A 195 23.43 -16.31 -9.36
N LEU A 196 23.23 -17.13 -8.31
CA LEU A 196 24.31 -17.68 -7.48
C LEU A 196 25.37 -18.44 -8.27
N ASN A 197 24.93 -19.30 -9.19
CA ASN A 197 25.84 -20.11 -9.99
C ASN A 197 26.69 -19.23 -10.92
N ASN A 198 26.06 -18.24 -11.56
CA ASN A 198 26.74 -17.29 -12.45
C ASN A 198 27.78 -16.46 -11.68
N VAL A 199 27.38 -15.89 -10.54
CA VAL A 199 28.31 -15.13 -9.67
C VAL A 199 29.47 -16.00 -9.21
N THR A 200 29.22 -17.24 -8.80
CA THR A 200 30.28 -18.16 -8.34
C THR A 200 31.28 -18.47 -9.46
N ILE A 201 30.79 -18.80 -10.67
CA ILE A 201 31.64 -19.10 -11.83
C ILE A 201 32.50 -17.89 -12.19
N VAL A 202 31.90 -16.69 -12.30
CA VAL A 202 32.63 -15.45 -12.61
C VAL A 202 33.67 -15.15 -11.53
N THR A 203 33.32 -15.33 -10.25
CA THR A 203 34.24 -15.11 -9.13
C THR A 203 35.45 -16.05 -9.21
N ILE A 204 35.24 -17.34 -9.48
CA ILE A 204 36.34 -18.31 -9.62
C ILE A 204 37.24 -17.93 -10.80
N ILE A 205 36.67 -17.59 -11.95
CA ILE A 205 37.45 -17.15 -13.13
C ILE A 205 38.29 -15.92 -12.77
N LEU A 206 37.69 -14.95 -12.08
CA LEU A 206 38.36 -13.72 -11.66
C LEU A 206 39.49 -13.99 -10.66
N ILE A 207 39.28 -14.88 -9.68
CA ILE A 207 40.33 -15.34 -8.76
C ILE A 207 41.48 -15.98 -9.54
N VAL A 208 41.18 -16.89 -10.48
CA VAL A 208 42.21 -17.56 -11.30
C VAL A 208 43.02 -16.53 -12.10
N VAL A 209 42.35 -15.59 -12.78
CA VAL A 209 43.01 -14.52 -13.55
C VAL A 209 43.87 -13.64 -12.64
N MET A 210 43.34 -13.21 -11.50
CA MET A 210 44.07 -12.36 -10.56
C MET A 210 45.27 -13.08 -9.94
N LEU A 211 45.13 -14.33 -9.51
CA LEU A 211 46.24 -15.13 -9.00
C LEU A 211 47.30 -15.39 -10.08
N LEU A 212 46.89 -15.59 -11.33
CA LEU A 212 47.79 -15.70 -12.48
C LEU A 212 48.58 -14.41 -12.68
N LEU A 213 47.93 -13.24 -12.57
CA LEU A 213 48.61 -11.94 -12.68
C LEU A 213 49.62 -11.71 -11.56
N VAL A 214 49.29 -12.12 -10.33
CA VAL A 214 50.12 -11.94 -9.14
C VAL A 214 51.35 -12.86 -9.16
N TYR A 215 51.15 -14.16 -9.39
CA TYR A 215 52.23 -15.16 -9.28
C TYR A 215 52.90 -15.51 -10.61
N ARG A 216 52.26 -15.23 -11.74
CA ARG A 216 52.75 -15.48 -13.12
C ARG A 216 53.14 -16.93 -13.43
N THR A 217 52.81 -17.86 -12.53
CA THR A 217 53.13 -19.28 -12.67
C THR A 217 51.91 -20.11 -12.24
N PRO A 218 51.41 -21.03 -13.10
CA PRO A 218 50.21 -21.80 -12.80
C PRO A 218 50.40 -22.84 -11.68
N SER A 219 51.63 -23.27 -11.39
CA SER A 219 51.88 -24.17 -10.26
C SER A 219 51.69 -23.47 -8.92
N THR A 220 52.14 -22.24 -8.78
CA THR A 220 52.07 -21.48 -7.51
C THR A 220 50.65 -21.02 -7.14
N LEU A 221 49.74 -20.88 -8.12
CA LEU A 221 48.34 -20.55 -7.82
C LEU A 221 47.52 -21.75 -7.35
N LEU A 222 48.01 -22.98 -7.56
CA LEU A 222 47.26 -24.20 -7.26
C LEU A 222 47.00 -24.38 -5.75
N VAL A 223 47.91 -23.92 -4.90
CA VAL A 223 47.73 -23.95 -3.43
C VAL A 223 46.59 -23.03 -2.97
N PRO A 224 46.63 -21.71 -3.23
CA PRO A 224 45.53 -20.83 -2.83
C PRO A 224 44.21 -21.18 -3.54
N LEU A 225 44.25 -21.61 -4.82
CA LEU A 225 43.04 -21.97 -5.55
C LEU A 225 42.38 -23.23 -5.00
N LEU A 226 43.11 -24.34 -4.83
CA LEU A 226 42.54 -25.57 -4.28
C LEU A 226 42.09 -25.39 -2.83
N GLY A 227 42.87 -24.63 -2.04
CA GLY A 227 42.50 -24.26 -0.68
C GLY A 227 41.13 -23.60 -0.65
N VAL A 228 40.94 -22.53 -1.44
CA VAL A 228 39.69 -21.78 -1.42
C VAL A 228 38.50 -22.56 -1.99
N LEU A 229 38.71 -23.39 -3.02
CA LEU A 229 37.64 -24.21 -3.59
C LEU A 229 37.14 -25.26 -2.59
N ILE A 230 38.06 -25.93 -1.88
CA ILE A 230 37.70 -26.88 -0.83
C ILE A 230 37.06 -26.14 0.35
N GLU A 231 37.62 -25.00 0.77
CA GLU A 231 37.05 -24.15 1.82
C GLU A 231 35.62 -23.73 1.51
N MET A 232 35.34 -23.31 0.27
CA MET A 232 33.99 -22.96 -0.16
C MET A 232 33.02 -24.15 -0.09
N LEU A 233 33.43 -25.33 -0.56
CA LEU A 233 32.58 -26.53 -0.50
C LEU A 233 32.28 -26.92 0.94
N VAL A 234 33.29 -26.86 1.81
CA VAL A 234 33.11 -27.16 3.24
C VAL A 234 32.25 -26.10 3.92
N ALA A 235 32.44 -24.81 3.61
CA ALA A 235 31.61 -23.72 4.09
C ALA A 235 30.14 -23.93 3.76
N LYS A 236 29.81 -24.20 2.48
CA LYS A 236 28.44 -24.53 2.06
C LYS A 236 27.90 -25.75 2.80
N GLY A 237 28.69 -26.82 2.87
CA GLY A 237 28.30 -28.06 3.52
C GLY A 237 28.04 -27.92 5.01
N ILE A 238 28.89 -27.19 5.74
CA ILE A 238 28.73 -26.94 7.18
C ILE A 238 27.50 -26.08 7.45
N VAL A 239 27.34 -24.98 6.71
CA VAL A 239 26.17 -24.10 6.86
C VAL A 239 24.89 -24.88 6.58
N SER A 240 24.87 -25.66 5.50
CA SER A 240 23.74 -26.55 5.20
C SER A 240 23.46 -27.54 6.32
N THR A 241 24.50 -28.20 6.84
CA THR A 241 24.34 -29.21 7.91
C THR A 241 23.80 -28.58 9.18
N LEU A 242 24.36 -27.44 9.60
CA LEU A 242 23.94 -26.75 10.83
C LEU A 242 22.52 -26.18 10.69
N GLY A 243 22.17 -25.68 9.50
CA GLY A 243 20.81 -25.29 9.18
C GLY A 243 19.88 -26.50 9.29
N HIS A 244 20.15 -27.56 8.54
CA HIS A 244 19.28 -28.74 8.48
C HIS A 244 19.07 -29.42 9.84
N LEU A 245 20.06 -29.37 10.74
CA LEU A 245 19.94 -29.85 12.12
C LEU A 245 19.20 -28.88 13.07
N GLY A 246 18.82 -27.70 12.60
CA GLY A 246 18.08 -26.69 13.36
C GLY A 246 18.93 -25.86 14.33
N TYR A 247 20.26 -25.84 14.18
CA TYR A 247 21.15 -25.06 15.05
C TYR A 247 21.26 -23.59 14.66
N ILE A 248 21.10 -23.28 13.38
CA ILE A 248 21.14 -21.91 12.86
C ILE A 248 19.98 -21.69 11.89
N GLU A 249 19.37 -20.51 11.96
CA GLU A 249 18.45 -20.03 10.94
C GLU A 249 19.27 -19.51 9.75
N LEU A 250 18.76 -19.72 8.53
CA LEU A 250 19.45 -19.34 7.30
C LEU A 250 18.54 -18.51 6.41
N SER A 251 19.11 -17.47 5.82
CA SER A 251 18.50 -16.73 4.73
C SER A 251 19.36 -16.86 3.47
N SER A 252 18.75 -16.80 2.30
CA SER A 252 19.49 -16.87 1.03
C SER A 252 20.46 -15.70 0.86
N PHE A 253 20.15 -14.54 1.43
CA PHE A 253 21.08 -13.41 1.51
C PHE A 253 22.31 -13.73 2.36
N ALA A 254 22.14 -14.39 3.51
CA ALA A 254 23.26 -14.83 4.33
C ALA A 254 24.17 -15.80 3.55
N VAL A 255 23.60 -16.75 2.80
CA VAL A 255 24.36 -17.70 1.98
C VAL A 255 25.23 -16.98 0.94
N ASN A 256 24.68 -16.00 0.23
CA ASN A 256 25.43 -15.22 -0.77
C ASN A 256 26.68 -14.55 -0.16
N ILE A 257 26.50 -13.95 1.02
CA ILE A 257 27.59 -13.24 1.71
C ILE A 257 28.59 -14.22 2.32
N VAL A 258 28.13 -15.34 2.87
CA VAL A 258 29.01 -16.42 3.34
C VAL A 258 29.94 -16.87 2.22
N ILE A 259 29.41 -17.14 1.02
CA ILE A 259 30.20 -17.60 -0.12
C ILE A 259 31.21 -16.51 -0.53
N ALA A 260 30.75 -15.27 -0.70
CA ALA A 260 31.60 -14.16 -1.13
C ALA A 260 32.74 -13.88 -0.13
N LEU A 261 32.44 -13.82 1.17
CA LEU A 261 33.43 -13.61 2.23
C LEU A 261 34.39 -14.78 2.36
N THR A 262 33.90 -16.02 2.28
CA THR A 262 34.76 -17.22 2.35
C THR A 262 35.74 -17.26 1.18
N LEU A 263 35.27 -17.00 -0.05
CA LEU A 263 36.13 -16.96 -1.23
C LEU A 263 37.16 -15.84 -1.16
N GLY A 264 36.75 -14.64 -0.74
CA GLY A 264 37.66 -13.50 -0.57
C GLY A 264 38.70 -13.74 0.52
N ALA A 265 38.25 -13.97 1.75
CA ALA A 265 39.13 -14.14 2.91
C ALA A 265 40.02 -15.38 2.79
N GLY A 266 39.49 -16.52 2.34
CA GLY A 266 40.27 -17.74 2.15
C GLY A 266 41.38 -17.57 1.10
N THR A 267 41.08 -16.87 -0.01
CA THR A 267 42.11 -16.60 -1.04
C THR A 267 43.21 -15.70 -0.47
N ASP A 268 42.83 -14.69 0.30
CA ASP A 268 43.77 -13.77 0.95
C ASP A 268 44.68 -14.48 1.95
N TYR A 269 44.13 -15.36 2.77
CA TYR A 269 44.92 -16.18 3.70
C TYR A 269 45.94 -17.06 2.97
N GLY A 270 45.51 -17.66 1.84
CA GLY A 270 46.40 -18.40 0.94
C GLY A 270 47.52 -17.52 0.36
N ILE A 271 47.20 -16.28 -0.05
CA ILE A 271 48.17 -15.31 -0.57
C ILE A 271 49.18 -14.90 0.51
N PHE A 272 48.75 -14.68 1.75
CA PHE A 272 49.66 -14.34 2.85
C PHE A 272 50.63 -15.48 3.18
N LEU A 273 50.12 -16.70 3.25
CA LEU A 273 50.94 -17.88 3.47
C LEU A 273 52.00 -18.05 2.37
N MET A 274 51.57 -17.97 1.11
CA MET A 274 52.45 -18.13 -0.04
C MET A 274 53.45 -16.98 -0.17
N GLY A 275 53.01 -15.75 0.08
CA GLY A 275 53.87 -14.57 0.09
C GLY A 275 55.00 -14.67 1.11
N ARG A 276 54.70 -15.09 2.35
CA ARG A 276 55.72 -15.31 3.39
C ARG A 276 56.63 -16.49 3.10
N TYR A 277 56.10 -17.56 2.49
CA TYR A 277 56.92 -18.68 2.04
C TYR A 277 57.94 -18.23 0.98
N HIS A 278 57.51 -17.48 -0.02
CA HIS A 278 58.39 -16.93 -1.05
C HIS A 278 59.42 -15.95 -0.48
N GLU A 279 59.06 -15.13 0.49
CA GLU A 279 59.99 -14.22 1.17
C GLU A 279 61.13 -15.00 1.85
N ALA A 280 60.81 -16.04 2.62
CA ALA A 280 61.81 -16.88 3.28
C ALA A 280 62.69 -17.64 2.27
N ARG A 281 62.10 -18.16 1.18
CA ARG A 281 62.85 -18.80 0.10
C ARG A 281 63.81 -17.84 -0.60
N GLN A 282 63.39 -16.60 -0.83
CA GLN A 282 64.24 -15.55 -1.41
C GLN A 282 65.35 -15.09 -0.45
N ALA A 283 65.15 -15.21 0.86
CA ALA A 283 66.19 -14.99 1.88
C ALA A 283 67.23 -16.13 1.95
N GLY A 284 67.07 -17.20 1.17
CA GLY A 284 68.00 -18.33 1.11
C GLY A 284 67.68 -19.48 2.08
N GLU A 285 66.54 -19.43 2.76
CA GLU A 285 66.14 -20.46 3.73
C GLU A 285 65.74 -21.78 3.05
N SER A 286 65.92 -22.91 3.74
CA SER A 286 65.50 -24.22 3.23
C SER A 286 63.98 -24.29 3.03
N ARG A 287 63.46 -25.20 2.20
CA ARG A 287 62.00 -25.38 2.02
C ARG A 287 61.28 -25.72 3.33
N GLU A 288 61.98 -26.43 4.22
CA GLU A 288 61.45 -26.78 5.53
C GLU A 288 61.41 -25.58 6.46
N ASP A 289 62.51 -24.85 6.59
CA ASP A 289 62.59 -23.71 7.49
C ASP A 289 61.69 -22.55 6.99
N SER A 290 61.59 -22.38 5.66
CA SER A 290 60.64 -21.44 5.03
C SER A 290 59.19 -21.70 5.40
N PHE A 291 58.78 -22.97 5.55
CA PHE A 291 57.44 -23.32 6.01
C PHE A 291 57.21 -22.88 7.46
N TYR A 292 58.16 -23.15 8.35
CA TYR A 292 58.02 -22.78 9.76
C TYR A 292 58.06 -21.27 9.96
N ILE A 293 58.90 -20.56 9.19
CA ILE A 293 58.95 -19.10 9.17
C ILE A 293 57.61 -18.53 8.66
N ALA A 294 57.09 -19.05 7.54
CA ALA A 294 55.82 -18.61 6.98
C ALA A 294 54.66 -18.85 7.95
N TYR A 295 54.54 -20.05 8.51
CA TYR A 295 53.47 -20.39 9.45
C TYR A 295 53.50 -19.50 10.70
N LYS A 296 54.67 -19.31 11.31
CA LYS A 296 54.82 -18.47 12.50
C LYS A 296 54.52 -17.01 12.21
N GLY A 297 54.91 -16.52 11.03
CA GLY A 297 54.66 -15.14 10.62
C GLY A 297 53.19 -14.87 10.31
N VAL A 298 52.49 -15.81 9.67
CA VAL A 298 51.11 -15.62 9.18
C VAL A 298 50.04 -16.02 10.20
N ALA A 299 50.31 -16.95 11.12
CA ALA A 299 49.28 -17.45 12.05
C ALA A 299 48.60 -16.36 12.91
N PRO A 300 49.32 -15.40 13.54
CA PRO A 300 48.67 -14.33 14.30
C PRO A 300 47.82 -13.40 13.43
N ILE A 301 48.18 -13.27 12.14
CA ILE A 301 47.45 -12.45 11.18
C ILE A 301 46.14 -13.12 10.80
N ILE A 302 46.18 -14.37 10.32
CA ILE A 302 44.96 -15.10 9.90
C ILE A 302 43.99 -15.23 11.07
N ILE A 303 44.49 -15.57 12.27
CA ILE A 303 43.64 -15.72 13.46
C ILE A 303 43.05 -14.37 13.88
N GLY A 304 43.86 -13.30 13.93
CA GLY A 304 43.39 -11.97 14.29
C GLY A 304 42.33 -11.45 13.32
N SER A 305 42.65 -11.53 12.02
CA SER A 305 41.76 -11.20 10.90
C SER A 305 40.44 -11.93 10.95
N GLY A 306 40.49 -13.27 10.93
CA GLY A 306 39.29 -14.05 10.83
C GLY A 306 38.43 -13.93 12.08
N LEU A 307 39.02 -13.74 13.26
CA LEU A 307 38.26 -13.45 14.48
C LEU A 307 37.62 -12.05 14.44
N THR A 308 38.26 -11.05 13.84
CA THR A 308 37.60 -9.75 13.63
C THR A 308 36.42 -9.86 12.67
N ILE A 309 36.56 -10.62 11.58
CA ILE A 309 35.47 -10.81 10.61
C ILE A 309 34.33 -11.63 11.22
N ALA A 310 34.66 -12.77 11.84
CA ALA A 310 33.70 -13.64 12.51
C ALA A 310 32.97 -12.90 13.62
N GLY A 311 33.71 -12.18 14.46
CA GLY A 311 33.17 -11.42 15.59
C GLY A 311 32.29 -10.26 15.16
N ALA A 312 32.72 -9.44 14.19
CA ALA A 312 31.93 -8.33 13.68
C ALA A 312 30.63 -8.83 13.05
N CYS A 313 30.67 -9.90 12.25
CA CYS A 313 29.46 -10.50 11.70
C CYS A 313 28.57 -11.10 12.81
N TYR A 314 29.16 -11.72 13.85
CA TYR A 314 28.40 -12.24 14.99
C TYR A 314 27.64 -11.14 15.74
N CYS A 315 28.14 -9.90 15.77
CA CYS A 315 27.41 -8.77 16.34
C CYS A 315 26.06 -8.50 15.66
N LEU A 316 25.84 -8.96 14.42
CA LEU A 316 24.54 -8.87 13.75
C LEU A 316 23.46 -9.73 14.44
N THR A 317 23.83 -10.69 15.28
CA THR A 317 22.89 -11.47 16.11
C THR A 317 22.11 -10.59 17.10
N PHE A 318 22.59 -9.37 17.39
CA PHE A 318 21.84 -8.42 18.23
C PHE A 318 20.80 -7.59 17.45
N ALA A 319 20.72 -7.76 16.14
CA ALA A 319 19.74 -7.08 15.30
C ALA A 319 18.34 -7.68 15.47
N ARG A 320 17.33 -6.83 15.27
CA ARG A 320 15.90 -7.20 15.32
C ARG A 320 15.39 -7.77 14.02
N LEU A 321 15.90 -7.26 12.88
CA LEU A 321 15.51 -7.75 11.56
C LEU A 321 16.16 -9.11 11.27
N ASN A 322 15.33 -10.06 10.80
CA ASN A 322 15.78 -11.42 10.48
C ASN A 322 16.83 -11.47 9.37
N TYR A 323 16.86 -10.46 8.48
CA TYR A 323 17.92 -10.27 7.50
C TYR A 323 19.33 -10.22 8.11
N PHE A 324 19.50 -9.54 9.25
CA PHE A 324 20.80 -9.39 9.91
C PHE A 324 21.00 -10.46 10.99
N HIS A 325 19.94 -10.75 11.76
CA HIS A 325 19.99 -11.72 12.85
C HIS A 325 20.42 -13.11 12.38
N THR A 326 19.82 -13.63 11.30
CA THR A 326 20.14 -14.98 10.78
C THR A 326 21.50 -15.03 10.07
N MET A 327 21.93 -13.90 9.50
CA MET A 327 23.21 -13.78 8.82
C MET A 327 24.39 -13.83 9.80
N GLY A 328 24.26 -13.25 10.99
CA GLY A 328 25.36 -13.12 11.94
C GLY A 328 26.02 -14.44 12.33
N PRO A 329 25.26 -15.41 12.90
CA PRO A 329 25.77 -16.73 13.27
C PRO A 329 26.29 -17.52 12.07
N ALA A 330 25.58 -17.48 10.94
CA ALA A 330 25.96 -18.22 9.74
C ALA A 330 27.34 -17.79 9.20
N VAL A 331 27.57 -16.48 9.08
CA VAL A 331 28.86 -15.94 8.64
C VAL A 331 29.95 -16.16 9.69
N ALA A 332 29.64 -15.94 10.98
CA ALA A 332 30.61 -16.11 12.05
C ALA A 332 31.16 -17.54 12.14
N ILE A 333 30.28 -18.54 12.16
CA ILE A 333 30.67 -19.95 12.22
C ILE A 333 31.47 -20.32 10.98
N THR A 334 31.01 -19.93 9.79
CA THR A 334 31.72 -20.24 8.55
C THR A 334 33.11 -19.62 8.51
N MET A 335 33.25 -18.39 9.01
CA MET A 335 34.55 -17.72 9.09
C MET A 335 35.49 -18.44 10.07
N LEU A 336 34.99 -18.97 11.19
CA LEU A 336 35.82 -19.80 12.10
C LEU A 336 36.34 -21.08 11.41
N PHE A 337 35.51 -21.74 10.60
CA PHE A 337 35.95 -22.89 9.80
C PHE A 337 36.92 -22.49 8.69
N THR A 338 36.71 -21.32 8.08
CA THR A 338 37.64 -20.76 7.08
C THR A 338 39.02 -20.51 7.70
N ILE A 339 39.09 -19.98 8.92
CA ILE A 339 40.35 -19.84 9.68
C ILE A 339 40.98 -21.21 9.96
N ALA A 340 40.17 -22.18 10.41
CA ALA A 340 40.66 -23.52 10.72
C ALA A 340 41.23 -24.21 9.47
N ALA A 341 40.58 -24.09 8.33
CA ALA A 341 41.05 -24.60 7.04
C ALA A 341 42.30 -23.85 6.58
N ALA A 342 42.31 -22.51 6.61
CA ALA A 342 43.46 -21.70 6.22
C ALA A 342 44.71 -21.99 7.09
N MET A 343 44.53 -22.37 8.36
CA MET A 343 45.62 -22.76 9.26
C MET A 343 46.04 -24.23 9.16
N THR A 344 45.27 -25.08 8.49
CA THR A 344 45.56 -26.53 8.39
C THR A 344 45.73 -26.98 6.94
N LEU A 345 44.69 -26.82 6.11
CA LEU A 345 44.65 -27.19 4.70
C LEU A 345 45.66 -26.41 3.87
N GLY A 346 45.71 -25.08 4.00
CA GLY A 346 46.66 -24.24 3.24
C GLY A 346 48.13 -24.64 3.46
N PRO A 347 48.60 -24.71 4.72
CA PRO A 347 49.94 -25.17 5.06
C PRO A 347 50.20 -26.64 4.69
N ALA A 348 49.20 -27.53 4.79
CA ALA A 348 49.33 -28.92 4.36
C ALA A 348 49.53 -29.03 2.83
N ALA A 349 48.73 -28.29 2.05
CA ALA A 349 48.85 -28.23 0.60
C ALA A 349 50.21 -27.64 0.17
N LEU A 350 50.67 -26.58 0.86
CA LEU A 350 52.00 -26.01 0.66
C LEU A 350 53.10 -27.05 0.94
N THR A 351 53.00 -27.81 2.02
CA THR A 351 53.96 -28.84 2.39
C THR A 351 54.06 -29.90 1.29
N VAL A 352 52.92 -30.47 0.88
CA VAL A 352 52.88 -31.54 -0.13
C VAL A 352 53.46 -31.06 -1.46
N GLY A 353 53.04 -29.92 -1.99
CA GLY A 353 53.58 -29.47 -3.28
C GLY A 353 55.00 -28.90 -3.20
N SER A 354 55.48 -28.49 -2.02
CA SER A 354 56.90 -28.13 -1.82
C SER A 354 57.84 -29.34 -1.90
N LEU A 355 57.34 -30.56 -1.63
CA LEU A 355 58.10 -31.81 -1.84
C LEU A 355 58.43 -32.01 -3.33
N PHE A 356 57.49 -31.66 -4.21
CA PHE A 356 57.65 -31.74 -5.67
C PHE A 356 58.37 -30.52 -6.27
N GLY A 357 58.80 -29.54 -5.45
CA GLY A 357 59.48 -28.33 -5.91
C GLY A 357 58.62 -27.40 -6.78
N MET A 358 57.29 -27.55 -6.75
CA MET A 358 56.37 -26.79 -7.61
C MET A 358 56.25 -25.30 -7.24
N PHE A 359 56.69 -24.91 -6.05
CA PHE A 359 56.39 -23.63 -5.40
C PHE A 359 57.61 -22.73 -5.14
N ASP A 360 58.75 -23.05 -5.73
CA ASP A 360 59.92 -22.19 -5.59
C ASP A 360 59.75 -20.90 -6.43
N PRO A 361 60.04 -19.72 -5.85
CA PRO A 361 59.85 -18.45 -6.55
C PRO A 361 60.85 -18.34 -7.71
N ARG A 362 60.35 -18.17 -8.94
CA ARG A 362 61.19 -18.02 -10.15
C ARG A 362 61.83 -16.63 -10.31
N THR A 363 61.32 -15.62 -9.61
CA THR A 363 61.81 -14.23 -9.70
C THR A 363 61.83 -13.58 -8.32
N SER A 364 62.86 -12.78 -8.01
CA SER A 364 62.85 -11.95 -6.81
C SER A 364 61.89 -10.78 -6.99
N ALA A 365 60.92 -10.66 -6.07
CA ALA A 365 59.96 -9.57 -6.12
C ALA A 365 60.66 -8.28 -5.66
N LYS A 366 61.08 -7.46 -6.64
CA LYS A 366 61.74 -6.18 -6.40
C LYS A 366 60.73 -5.13 -5.94
N GLY A 367 60.52 -4.99 -4.62
CA GLY A 367 59.60 -4.03 -3.98
C GLY A 367 59.99 -2.54 -4.10
N TYR A 368 60.62 -2.10 -5.20
CA TYR A 368 61.12 -0.73 -5.35
C TYR A 368 60.04 0.34 -5.22
N LEU A 369 58.82 0.07 -5.72
CA LEU A 369 57.71 1.01 -5.66
C LEU A 369 57.29 1.28 -4.20
N TYR A 370 57.00 0.23 -3.44
CA TYR A 370 56.58 0.37 -2.04
C TYR A 370 57.70 0.88 -1.13
N ARG A 371 58.97 0.55 -1.43
CA ARG A 371 60.10 1.16 -0.74
C ARG A 371 60.19 2.67 -0.98
N ARG A 372 59.87 3.13 -2.20
CA ARG A 372 59.81 4.55 -2.56
C ARG A 372 58.61 5.24 -1.89
N ILE A 373 57.44 4.60 -1.87
CA ILE A 373 56.26 5.10 -1.14
C ILE A 373 56.59 5.26 0.34
N GLY A 374 57.17 4.23 0.98
CA GLY A 374 57.58 4.30 2.39
C GLY A 374 58.60 5.41 2.67
N ALA A 375 59.59 5.59 1.80
CA ALA A 375 60.56 6.67 1.94
C ALA A 375 59.92 8.06 1.80
N SER A 376 58.98 8.23 0.87
CA SER A 376 58.21 9.47 0.69
C SER A 376 57.33 9.77 1.91
N VAL A 377 56.59 8.78 2.43
CA VAL A 377 55.75 8.93 3.63
C VAL A 377 56.57 9.32 4.86
N VAL A 378 57.73 8.69 5.06
CA VAL A 378 58.61 9.04 6.19
C VAL A 378 59.19 10.45 6.06
N ARG A 379 59.45 10.92 4.83
CA ARG A 379 60.05 12.23 4.53
C ARG A 379 59.03 13.37 4.60
N TRP A 380 57.81 13.17 4.09
CA TRP A 380 56.77 14.19 3.99
C TRP A 380 55.41 13.71 4.55
N PRO A 381 55.31 13.37 5.84
CA PRO A 381 54.11 12.73 6.39
C PRO A 381 52.87 13.63 6.38
N VAL A 382 53.00 14.92 6.69
CA VAL A 382 51.84 15.84 6.78
C VAL A 382 51.25 16.15 5.39
N PRO A 383 52.02 16.55 4.36
CA PRO A 383 51.45 16.81 3.03
C PRO A 383 50.81 15.57 2.41
N ILE A 384 51.42 14.39 2.58
CA ILE A 384 50.87 13.14 2.06
C ILE A 384 49.59 12.75 2.79
N LEU A 385 49.52 12.95 4.11
CA LEU A 385 48.30 12.73 4.88
C LEU A 385 47.18 13.65 4.39
N VAL A 386 47.43 14.95 4.23
CA VAL A 386 46.42 15.90 3.74
C VAL A 386 45.94 15.52 2.33
N ALA A 387 46.85 15.21 1.41
CA ALA A 387 46.50 14.84 0.04
C ALA A 387 45.69 13.52 -0.02
N SER A 388 46.11 12.49 0.71
CA SER A 388 45.40 11.21 0.76
C SER A 388 44.05 11.32 1.47
N SER A 389 43.97 12.07 2.58
CA SER A 389 42.70 12.38 3.25
C SER A 389 41.76 13.21 2.37
N ALA A 390 42.28 14.14 1.55
CA ALA A 390 41.47 14.89 0.60
C ALA A 390 40.81 13.99 -0.45
N ILE A 391 41.53 12.98 -0.97
CA ILE A 391 40.97 12.00 -1.91
C ILE A 391 39.81 11.23 -1.28
N VAL A 392 39.96 10.78 -0.02
CA VAL A 392 38.89 10.07 0.68
C VAL A 392 37.70 11.00 0.97
N MET A 393 37.97 12.25 1.39
CA MET A 393 36.94 13.25 1.64
C MET A 393 36.17 13.63 0.38
N LEU A 394 36.83 13.68 -0.80
CA LEU A 394 36.15 13.91 -2.09
C LEU A 394 35.08 12.85 -2.36
N GLY A 395 35.34 11.58 -1.99
CA GLY A 395 34.31 10.53 -2.03
C GLY A 395 33.19 10.80 -1.02
N ALA A 396 33.53 11.21 0.20
CA ALA A 396 32.58 11.43 1.29
C ALA A 396 31.65 12.66 1.08
N ILE A 397 31.96 13.58 0.17
CA ILE A 397 31.11 14.76 -0.14
C ILE A 397 29.69 14.37 -0.56
N PHE A 398 29.50 13.18 -1.13
CA PHE A 398 28.18 12.69 -1.57
C PHE A 398 27.38 11.99 -0.46
N VAL A 399 27.97 11.75 0.73
CA VAL A 399 27.23 11.11 1.84
C VAL A 399 25.97 11.90 2.25
N PRO A 400 25.98 13.24 2.35
CA PRO A 400 24.79 14.02 2.67
C PRO A 400 23.67 13.95 1.61
N THR A 401 23.98 13.56 0.36
CA THR A 401 22.98 13.43 -0.71
C THR A 401 22.30 12.06 -0.71
N TYR A 402 22.70 11.16 0.20
CA TYR A 402 22.15 9.81 0.33
C TYR A 402 20.64 9.81 0.50
N ARG A 403 19.95 9.10 -0.39
CA ARG A 403 18.53 8.77 -0.25
C ARG A 403 18.33 7.26 -0.28
N GLN A 404 17.60 6.77 0.71
CA GLN A 404 17.20 5.36 0.82
C GLN A 404 15.98 5.11 -0.05
N ASN A 405 15.97 3.98 -0.75
CA ASN A 405 14.79 3.49 -1.45
C ASN A 405 14.43 2.08 -0.96
N TYR A 406 13.13 1.87 -0.71
CA TYR A 406 12.55 0.61 -0.21
C TYR A 406 11.82 -0.17 -1.30
N ASP A 407 11.64 0.42 -2.48
CA ASP A 407 10.95 -0.21 -3.60
C ASP A 407 11.81 -1.30 -4.29
N ASP A 408 11.62 -2.55 -3.87
CA ASP A 408 12.28 -3.73 -4.43
C ASP A 408 12.05 -3.91 -5.95
N ARG A 409 10.96 -3.36 -6.52
CA ARG A 409 10.64 -3.47 -7.95
C ARG A 409 11.76 -2.92 -8.83
N GLN A 410 12.40 -1.83 -8.38
CA GLN A 410 13.44 -1.12 -9.13
C GLN A 410 14.77 -1.89 -9.18
N TYR A 411 14.98 -2.84 -8.28
CA TYR A 411 16.21 -3.62 -8.17
C TYR A 411 16.12 -5.00 -8.82
N GLN A 412 14.91 -5.41 -9.23
CA GLN A 412 14.66 -6.58 -10.03
C GLN A 412 14.68 -6.26 -11.54
N PRO A 413 14.94 -7.26 -12.41
CA PRO A 413 14.71 -7.14 -13.84
C PRO A 413 13.27 -6.72 -14.17
N ALA A 414 13.10 -5.86 -15.17
CA ALA A 414 11.77 -5.41 -15.62
C ALA A 414 10.88 -6.57 -16.15
N SER A 415 11.50 -7.70 -16.52
CA SER A 415 10.83 -8.92 -16.99
C SER A 415 10.38 -9.87 -15.88
N ALA A 416 10.64 -9.55 -14.61
CA ALA A 416 10.20 -10.40 -13.49
C ALA A 416 8.66 -10.49 -13.46
N PRO A 417 8.07 -11.68 -13.18
CA PRO A 417 6.62 -11.87 -13.22
C PRO A 417 5.82 -10.88 -12.35
N ALA A 418 6.26 -10.63 -11.11
CA ALA A 418 5.62 -9.66 -10.23
C ALA A 418 5.71 -8.22 -10.77
N ASN A 419 6.87 -7.84 -11.34
CA ASN A 419 7.10 -6.55 -11.98
C ASN A 419 6.21 -6.33 -13.21
N LEU A 420 5.96 -7.37 -14.02
CA LEU A 420 5.00 -7.28 -15.12
C LEU A 420 3.58 -6.98 -14.63
N GLY A 421 3.19 -7.57 -13.49
CA GLY A 421 1.90 -7.27 -12.85
C GLY A 421 1.82 -5.85 -12.29
N PHE A 422 2.90 -5.34 -11.69
CA PHE A 422 2.96 -3.93 -11.27
C PHE A 422 2.87 -2.99 -12.47
N GLN A 423 3.64 -3.24 -13.53
CA GLN A 423 3.59 -2.44 -14.75
C GLN A 423 2.21 -2.48 -15.42
N ALA A 424 1.51 -3.61 -15.36
CA ALA A 424 0.13 -3.73 -15.84
C ALA A 424 -0.83 -2.88 -15.02
N ALA A 425 -0.75 -2.93 -13.69
CA ALA A 425 -1.57 -2.09 -12.83
C ALA A 425 -1.23 -0.60 -12.98
N ASP A 426 0.05 -0.23 -13.03
CA ASP A 426 0.53 1.16 -13.13
C ASP A 426 0.06 1.88 -14.42
N ARG A 427 -0.34 1.13 -15.46
CA ARG A 427 -0.93 1.70 -16.68
C ARG A 427 -2.35 2.21 -16.49
N HIS A 428 -3.08 1.68 -15.51
CA HIS A 428 -4.52 1.91 -15.32
C HIS A 428 -4.89 2.44 -13.93
N PHE A 429 -4.03 2.21 -12.94
CA PHE A 429 -4.19 2.63 -11.55
C PHE A 429 -3.05 3.56 -11.12
N PRO A 430 -3.26 4.35 -10.05
CA PRO A 430 -2.15 4.99 -9.34
C PRO A 430 -1.13 3.94 -8.88
N LYS A 431 0.17 4.27 -8.92
CA LYS A 431 1.28 3.35 -8.60
C LYS A 431 1.17 2.66 -7.22
N SER A 432 0.48 3.30 -6.28
CA SER A 432 0.27 2.81 -4.93
C SER A 432 -0.95 1.89 -4.75
N LYS A 433 -1.75 1.67 -5.80
CA LYS A 433 -3.00 0.88 -5.68
C LYS A 433 -2.73 -0.56 -5.22
N LEU A 434 -1.68 -1.19 -5.74
CA LEU A 434 -1.26 -2.54 -5.34
C LEU A 434 -0.52 -2.59 -3.99
N PHE A 435 -0.18 -1.44 -3.41
CA PHE A 435 0.49 -1.28 -2.12
C PHE A 435 -0.39 -0.50 -1.15
N SER A 436 -1.64 -0.94 -1.02
CA SER A 436 -2.59 -0.30 -0.11
C SER A 436 -2.32 -0.71 1.34
N GLU A 437 -2.59 0.21 2.27
CA GLU A 437 -2.61 -0.10 3.71
C GLU A 437 -3.96 -0.72 4.08
N MET A 438 -3.92 -1.70 4.96
CA MET A 438 -5.07 -2.23 5.65
C MET A 438 -5.08 -1.70 7.07
N LEU A 439 -6.08 -0.87 7.36
CA LEU A 439 -6.32 -0.30 8.67
C LEU A 439 -7.53 -0.97 9.29
N MET A 440 -7.50 -1.21 10.60
CA MET A 440 -8.63 -1.76 11.33
C MET A 440 -8.88 -0.96 12.60
N VAL A 441 -10.14 -0.62 12.82
CA VAL A 441 -10.68 -0.05 14.06
C VAL A 441 -11.41 -1.17 14.80
N GLU A 442 -10.96 -1.50 16.01
CA GLU A 442 -11.54 -2.53 16.88
C GLU A 442 -12.16 -1.91 18.14
N THR A 443 -13.38 -2.31 18.46
CA THR A 443 -14.16 -1.88 19.62
C THR A 443 -14.56 -3.05 20.53
N ASP A 444 -15.15 -2.73 21.67
CA ASP A 444 -15.71 -3.70 22.62
C ASP A 444 -17.17 -4.09 22.31
N HIS A 445 -17.87 -3.31 21.49
CA HIS A 445 -19.26 -3.49 21.06
C HIS A 445 -19.41 -3.58 19.54
N ASP A 446 -20.58 -4.02 19.09
CA ASP A 446 -20.93 -4.18 17.68
C ASP A 446 -21.22 -2.83 17.01
N MET A 447 -20.46 -2.51 15.96
CA MET A 447 -20.54 -1.25 15.24
C MET A 447 -21.60 -1.21 14.12
N ARG A 448 -22.39 -2.27 13.93
CA ARG A 448 -23.43 -2.34 12.88
C ARG A 448 -24.69 -1.54 13.24
N ASN A 449 -24.50 -0.26 13.51
CA ASN A 449 -25.54 0.68 13.87
C ASN A 449 -25.24 2.08 13.29
N SER A 450 -26.25 2.93 13.20
CA SER A 450 -26.12 4.25 12.57
C SER A 450 -25.11 5.16 13.28
N ALA A 451 -25.01 5.11 14.62
CA ALA A 451 -24.12 5.97 15.38
C ALA A 451 -22.63 5.65 15.10
N ASP A 452 -22.29 4.37 15.11
CA ASP A 452 -20.92 3.94 14.85
C ASP A 452 -20.53 4.07 13.38
N PHE A 453 -21.48 3.90 12.45
CA PHE A 453 -21.21 4.20 11.04
C PHE A 453 -20.88 5.69 10.81
N ILE A 454 -21.54 6.62 11.52
CA ILE A 454 -21.16 8.05 11.49
C ILE A 454 -19.72 8.23 12.00
N SER A 455 -19.36 7.52 13.07
CA SER A 455 -18.01 7.56 13.63
C SER A 455 -16.96 6.96 12.68
N LEU A 456 -17.27 5.87 11.98
CA LEU A 456 -16.44 5.26 10.95
C LEU A 456 -16.27 6.18 9.72
N ASP A 457 -17.33 6.89 9.33
CA ASP A 457 -17.26 7.88 8.25
C ASP A 457 -16.33 9.05 8.61
N ARG A 458 -16.37 9.51 9.86
CA ARG A 458 -15.42 10.52 10.37
C ARG A 458 -13.97 10.04 10.27
N VAL A 459 -13.70 8.76 10.53
CA VAL A 459 -12.36 8.16 10.33
C VAL A 459 -11.96 8.20 8.85
N ALA A 460 -12.85 7.77 7.95
CA ALA A 460 -12.57 7.79 6.52
C ALA A 460 -12.30 9.22 5.99
N LYS A 461 -13.04 10.21 6.49
CA LYS A 461 -12.84 11.64 6.18
C LYS A 461 -11.53 12.19 6.74
N ALA A 462 -11.18 11.82 7.97
CA ALA A 462 -9.91 12.23 8.56
C ALA A 462 -8.74 11.71 7.74
N LEU A 463 -8.80 10.45 7.29
CA LEU A 463 -7.78 9.83 6.46
C LEU A 463 -7.68 10.47 5.08
N ILE A 464 -8.79 10.67 4.36
CA ILE A 464 -8.76 11.23 3.00
C ILE A 464 -8.29 12.70 2.96
N ARG A 465 -8.40 13.42 4.08
CA ARG A 465 -7.92 14.81 4.21
C ARG A 465 -6.41 14.89 4.48
N LEU A 466 -5.76 13.78 4.83
CA LEU A 466 -4.32 13.75 4.98
C LEU A 466 -3.68 13.89 3.60
N HIS A 467 -2.64 14.73 3.53
CA HIS A 467 -1.84 14.86 2.33
C HIS A 467 -1.17 13.51 2.01
N GLY A 468 -1.25 13.06 0.75
CA GLY A 468 -0.68 11.78 0.35
C GLY A 468 -1.64 10.58 0.42
N VAL A 469 -2.92 10.77 0.74
CA VAL A 469 -3.95 9.73 0.65
C VAL A 469 -4.79 9.94 -0.61
N ALA A 470 -4.68 9.03 -1.57
CA ALA A 470 -5.43 9.11 -2.82
C ALA A 470 -6.89 8.63 -2.66
N MET A 471 -7.11 7.60 -1.84
CA MET A 471 -8.42 6.99 -1.70
C MET A 471 -8.51 6.19 -0.40
N VAL A 472 -9.69 6.18 0.22
CA VAL A 472 -10.01 5.36 1.39
C VAL A 472 -11.25 4.55 1.08
N GLN A 473 -11.13 3.22 1.08
CA GLN A 473 -12.26 2.31 1.01
C GLN A 473 -12.59 1.79 2.40
N GLY A 474 -13.87 1.72 2.73
CA GLY A 474 -14.37 1.19 3.98
C GLY A 474 -15.88 1.00 3.91
N MET A 475 -16.52 0.64 5.01
CA MET A 475 -17.96 0.35 5.02
C MET A 475 -18.83 1.52 4.55
N THR A 476 -18.50 2.75 4.94
CA THR A 476 -19.26 3.96 4.57
C THR A 476 -18.93 4.46 3.15
N ARG A 477 -17.88 3.91 2.54
CA ARG A 477 -17.32 4.34 1.25
C ARG A 477 -16.69 3.16 0.48
N PRO A 478 -17.45 2.11 0.13
CA PRO A 478 -16.88 0.88 -0.43
C PRO A 478 -16.19 1.11 -1.79
N LEU A 479 -16.70 2.08 -2.56
CA LEU A 479 -16.16 2.49 -3.85
C LEU A 479 -15.04 3.54 -3.77
N GLY A 480 -14.58 3.89 -2.56
CA GLY A 480 -13.66 5.01 -2.34
C GLY A 480 -14.34 6.40 -2.31
N ARG A 481 -15.67 6.43 -2.49
CA ARG A 481 -16.55 7.59 -2.42
C ARG A 481 -17.71 7.31 -1.47
N ALA A 482 -18.33 8.37 -0.95
CA ALA A 482 -19.54 8.29 -0.12
C ALA A 482 -20.61 7.41 -0.75
N LEU A 483 -21.31 6.64 0.09
CA LEU A 483 -22.51 5.93 -0.33
C LEU A 483 -23.55 6.93 -0.84
N GLU A 484 -24.06 6.65 -2.03
CA GLU A 484 -25.21 7.37 -2.59
C GLU A 484 -26.42 7.12 -1.68
N HIS A 485 -27.29 8.11 -1.53
CA HIS A 485 -28.51 8.00 -0.71
C HIS A 485 -28.29 7.79 0.80
N ALA A 486 -27.05 7.94 1.28
CA ALA A 486 -26.67 7.79 2.69
C ALA A 486 -26.38 9.15 3.36
N SER A 487 -27.25 10.13 3.12
CA SER A 487 -27.10 11.49 3.65
C SER A 487 -28.40 12.00 4.28
N ILE A 488 -28.28 12.82 5.34
CA ILE A 488 -29.45 13.47 5.96
C ILE A 488 -30.28 14.27 4.92
N PRO A 489 -29.68 15.07 4.02
CA PRO A 489 -30.41 15.73 2.93
C PRO A 489 -31.25 14.77 2.08
N TYR A 490 -30.73 13.58 1.75
CA TYR A 490 -31.47 12.59 0.98
C TYR A 490 -32.67 12.01 1.75
N LEU A 491 -32.61 11.92 3.08
CA LEU A 491 -33.78 11.50 3.87
C LEU A 491 -34.97 12.44 3.67
N PHE A 492 -34.73 13.74 3.52
CA PHE A 492 -35.79 14.70 3.26
C PHE A 492 -36.46 14.47 1.89
N THR A 493 -35.71 14.02 0.89
CA THR A 493 -36.26 13.58 -0.40
C THR A 493 -37.20 12.39 -0.20
N THR A 494 -36.78 11.39 0.60
CA THR A 494 -37.64 10.21 0.89
C THR A 494 -38.88 10.59 1.69
N GLN A 495 -38.79 11.51 2.65
CA GLN A 495 -39.94 12.00 3.39
C GLN A 495 -40.89 12.83 2.50
N GLY A 496 -40.33 13.66 1.62
CA GLY A 496 -41.08 14.42 0.63
C GLY A 496 -41.88 13.51 -0.30
N SER A 497 -41.34 12.36 -0.68
CA SER A 497 -42.02 11.39 -1.55
C SER A 497 -43.41 10.96 -1.06
N GLY A 498 -43.63 10.87 0.26
CA GLY A 498 -44.95 10.60 0.83
C GLY A 498 -45.97 11.70 0.54
N ASN A 499 -45.56 12.97 0.65
CA ASN A 499 -46.41 14.11 0.29
C ASN A 499 -46.62 14.19 -1.23
N GLY A 500 -45.57 13.90 -2.01
CA GLY A 500 -45.63 13.84 -3.47
C GLY A 500 -46.61 12.78 -3.98
N GLN A 501 -46.73 11.63 -3.30
CA GLN A 501 -47.70 10.59 -3.65
C GLN A 501 -49.16 11.03 -3.39
N GLN A 502 -49.40 11.89 -2.40
CA GLN A 502 -50.74 12.42 -2.12
C GLN A 502 -51.12 13.59 -3.04
N LEU A 503 -50.13 14.30 -3.59
CA LEU A 503 -50.33 15.51 -4.37
C LEU A 503 -51.28 15.34 -5.57
N PRO A 504 -51.22 14.26 -6.40
CA PRO A 504 -52.18 14.06 -7.49
C PRO A 504 -53.62 13.95 -6.99
N PHE A 505 -53.84 13.26 -5.87
CA PHE A 505 -55.17 13.09 -5.28
C PHE A 505 -55.72 14.43 -4.75
N SER A 506 -54.89 15.23 -4.07
CA SER A 506 -55.27 16.58 -3.61
C SER A 506 -55.57 17.53 -4.78
N LYS A 507 -54.76 17.49 -5.85
CA LYS A 507 -55.01 18.28 -7.06
C LYS A 507 -56.32 17.91 -7.74
N GLU A 508 -56.60 16.61 -7.86
CA GLU A 508 -57.86 16.12 -8.44
C GLU A 508 -59.06 16.53 -7.58
N GLN A 509 -58.96 16.41 -6.24
CA GLN A 509 -60.01 16.87 -5.33
C GLN A 509 -60.28 18.38 -5.42
N ASN A 510 -59.23 19.20 -5.56
CA ASN A 510 -59.38 20.64 -5.75
C ASN A 510 -60.05 20.95 -7.09
N SER A 511 -59.62 20.30 -8.18
CA SER A 511 -60.24 20.46 -9.50
C SER A 511 -61.72 20.08 -9.51
N ASN A 512 -62.09 19.01 -8.79
CA ASN A 512 -63.49 18.62 -8.62
C ASN A 512 -64.30 19.67 -7.84
N THR A 513 -63.68 20.35 -6.87
CA THR A 513 -64.33 21.40 -6.06
C THR A 513 -64.52 22.68 -6.88
N ASP A 514 -63.56 23.04 -7.72
CA ASP A 514 -63.64 24.15 -8.67
C ASP A 514 -64.80 23.94 -9.66
N ALA A 515 -64.88 22.75 -10.26
CA ALA A 515 -65.99 22.37 -11.13
C ALA A 515 -67.35 22.43 -10.42
N GLN A 516 -67.43 22.08 -9.13
CA GLN A 516 -68.66 22.24 -8.34
C GLN A 516 -69.02 23.72 -8.14
N ALA A 517 -68.05 24.59 -7.87
CA ALA A 517 -68.29 26.01 -7.73
C ALA A 517 -68.81 26.64 -9.04
N ASP A 518 -68.29 26.21 -10.19
CA ASP A 518 -68.76 26.64 -11.51
C ASP A 518 -70.21 26.19 -11.79
N ILE A 519 -70.56 24.96 -11.41
CA ILE A 519 -71.94 24.45 -11.53
C ILE A 519 -72.90 25.27 -10.65
N GLN A 520 -72.49 25.64 -9.44
CA GLN A 520 -73.29 26.49 -8.55
C GLN A 520 -73.42 27.92 -9.10
N ALA A 521 -72.34 28.49 -9.65
CA ALA A 521 -72.36 29.80 -10.30
C ALA A 521 -73.38 29.84 -11.44
N HIS A 522 -73.38 28.80 -12.28
CA HIS A 522 -74.36 28.66 -13.35
C HIS A 522 -75.79 28.51 -12.82
N SER A 523 -75.98 27.75 -11.73
CA SER A 523 -77.28 27.58 -11.08
C SER A 523 -77.84 28.90 -10.54
N VAL A 524 -77.00 29.74 -9.94
CA VAL A 524 -77.38 31.11 -9.51
C VAL A 524 -77.80 31.96 -10.71
N GLU A 525 -77.04 31.91 -11.82
CA GLU A 525 -77.39 32.65 -13.05
C GLU A 525 -78.77 32.24 -13.59
N VAL A 526 -79.05 30.94 -13.61
CA VAL A 526 -80.35 30.40 -14.05
C VAL A 526 -81.47 30.84 -13.11
N LEU A 527 -81.31 30.70 -11.79
CA LEU A 527 -82.32 31.11 -10.81
C LEU A 527 -82.62 32.62 -10.90
N ARG A 528 -81.61 33.47 -11.11
CA ARG A 528 -81.82 34.92 -11.29
C ARG A 528 -82.57 35.24 -12.58
N LYS A 529 -82.32 34.50 -13.67
CA LYS A 529 -83.12 34.61 -14.91
C LYS A 529 -84.57 34.17 -14.69
N GLU A 530 -84.80 33.07 -13.98
CA GLU A 530 -86.15 32.61 -13.63
C GLU A 530 -86.90 33.63 -12.77
N ILE A 531 -86.26 34.21 -11.75
CA ILE A 531 -86.85 35.27 -10.94
C ILE A 531 -87.31 36.45 -11.81
N GLY A 532 -86.47 36.90 -12.76
CA GLY A 532 -86.82 37.98 -13.68
C GLY A 532 -87.99 37.62 -14.61
N PHE A 533 -88.07 36.36 -15.05
CA PHE A 533 -89.21 35.86 -15.82
C PHE A 533 -90.50 35.84 -14.99
N PHE A 534 -90.47 35.26 -13.79
CA PHE A 534 -91.62 35.18 -12.89
C PHE A 534 -92.11 36.56 -12.43
N GLN A 535 -91.21 37.51 -12.20
CA GLN A 535 -91.59 38.91 -11.93
C GLN A 535 -92.35 39.51 -13.10
N LYS A 536 -91.85 39.35 -14.33
CA LYS A 536 -92.54 39.83 -15.53
C LYS A 536 -93.92 39.20 -15.71
N VAL A 537 -94.05 37.89 -15.45
CA VAL A 537 -95.33 37.17 -15.50
C VAL A 537 -96.28 37.67 -14.41
N SER A 538 -95.79 37.89 -13.18
CA SER A 538 -96.58 38.44 -12.07
C SER A 538 -97.09 39.84 -12.39
N ASP A 539 -96.24 40.72 -12.94
CA ASP A 539 -96.62 42.09 -13.29
C ASP A 539 -97.70 42.11 -14.39
N GLU A 540 -97.57 41.27 -15.42
CA GLU A 540 -98.54 41.16 -16.51
C GLU A 540 -99.86 40.52 -16.04
N LEU A 541 -99.79 39.51 -15.17
CA LEU A 541 -100.96 38.88 -14.57
C LEU A 541 -101.72 39.87 -13.67
N HIS A 542 -101.01 40.68 -12.88
CA HIS A 542 -101.61 41.73 -12.05
C HIS A 542 -102.33 42.78 -12.90
N GLN A 543 -101.72 43.21 -14.02
CA GLN A 543 -102.39 44.08 -15.01
C GLN A 543 -103.63 43.41 -15.63
N THR A 544 -103.56 42.11 -15.88
CA THR A 544 -104.69 41.33 -16.41
C THR A 544 -105.84 41.26 -15.41
N VAL A 545 -105.56 41.05 -14.11
CA VAL A 545 -106.55 41.09 -13.03
C VAL A 545 -107.25 42.44 -12.96
N LEU A 546 -106.50 43.55 -12.99
CA LEU A 546 -107.06 44.91 -13.00
C LEU A 546 -107.96 45.13 -14.23
N THR A 547 -107.57 44.60 -15.39
CA THR A 547 -108.36 44.70 -16.62
C THR A 547 -109.68 43.90 -16.54
N VAL A 548 -109.64 42.70 -15.93
CA VAL A 548 -110.84 41.88 -15.70
C VAL A 548 -111.76 42.52 -14.65
N GLU A 549 -111.20 43.19 -13.64
CA GLU A 549 -111.96 43.98 -12.67
C GLU A 549 -112.70 45.17 -13.31
N ASP A 550 -112.05 45.88 -14.24
CA ASP A 550 -112.71 46.93 -15.03
C ASP A 550 -113.78 46.36 -15.97
N LEU A 551 -113.55 45.20 -16.60
CA LEU A 551 -114.55 44.51 -17.41
C LEU A 551 -115.78 44.06 -16.60
N GLN A 552 -115.58 43.59 -15.37
CA GLN A 552 -116.68 43.27 -14.45
C GLN A 552 -117.53 44.51 -14.17
N ARG A 553 -116.89 45.64 -13.86
CA ARG A 553 -117.59 46.91 -13.58
C ARG A 553 -118.41 47.37 -14.78
N VAL A 554 -117.91 47.18 -16.00
CA VAL A 554 -118.64 47.49 -17.25
C VAL A 554 -119.79 46.51 -17.50
N ALA A 555 -119.61 45.21 -17.20
CA ALA A 555 -120.66 44.20 -17.36
C ALA A 555 -121.82 44.42 -16.37
N ASP A 556 -121.52 44.82 -15.14
CA ASP A 556 -122.52 45.19 -14.12
C ASP A 556 -123.31 46.45 -14.53
N ASP A 557 -122.65 47.49 -15.08
CA ASP A 557 -123.33 48.68 -15.61
C ASP A 557 -124.27 48.35 -16.79
N ILE A 558 -123.85 47.47 -17.71
CA ILE A 558 -124.68 47.01 -18.83
C ILE A 558 -125.90 46.23 -18.32
N ARG A 559 -125.73 45.39 -17.30
CA ARG A 559 -126.84 44.64 -16.67
C ARG A 559 -127.88 45.59 -16.07
N ASP A 560 -127.44 46.64 -15.40
CA ASP A 560 -128.33 47.64 -14.79
C ASP A 560 -129.05 48.53 -15.83
N GLU A 561 -128.39 48.89 -16.95
CA GLU A 561 -129.06 49.59 -18.07
C GLU A 561 -130.06 48.69 -18.82
N VAL A 562 -129.74 47.42 -19.04
CA VAL A 562 -130.62 46.45 -19.71
C VAL A 562 -131.87 46.15 -18.88
N SER A 563 -131.74 46.06 -17.55
CA SER A 563 -132.87 45.91 -16.61
C SER A 563 -133.88 47.06 -16.72
N ASN A 564 -133.40 48.30 -16.89
CA ASN A 564 -134.26 49.47 -17.07
C ASN A 564 -134.99 49.51 -18.43
N VAL A 565 -134.41 48.90 -19.47
CA VAL A 565 -135.03 48.81 -20.81
C VAL A 565 -136.10 47.71 -20.86
N ASP A 566 -135.90 46.55 -20.22
CA ASP A 566 -136.92 45.47 -20.17
C ASP A 566 -138.21 45.94 -19.45
N ASP A 567 -138.07 46.76 -18.39
CA ASP A 567 -139.21 47.32 -17.66
C ASP A 567 -140.08 48.28 -18.50
N PHE A 568 -139.49 48.99 -19.47
CA PHE A 568 -140.23 49.90 -20.38
C PHE A 568 -141.05 49.14 -21.43
N PHE A 569 -140.56 48.00 -21.94
CA PHE A 569 -141.21 47.24 -23.02
C PHE A 569 -142.23 46.19 -22.53
N ARG A 570 -142.34 45.97 -21.22
CA ARG A 570 -143.27 45.00 -20.60
C ARG A 570 -144.74 45.05 -21.10
N PRO A 571 -145.37 46.22 -21.31
CA PRO A 571 -146.75 46.30 -21.79
C PRO A 571 -146.93 45.86 -23.25
N ILE A 572 -145.87 45.96 -24.06
CA ILE A 572 -145.86 45.56 -25.46
C ILE A 572 -145.50 44.08 -25.58
N LYS A 573 -144.57 43.59 -24.74
CA LYS A 573 -144.17 42.17 -24.65
C LYS A 573 -145.38 41.27 -24.36
N SER A 574 -146.32 41.69 -23.51
CA SER A 574 -147.52 40.90 -23.17
C SER A 574 -148.59 40.85 -24.28
N TYR A 575 -148.68 41.87 -25.14
CA TYR A 575 -149.63 41.89 -26.27
C TYR A 575 -149.27 40.85 -27.35
N PHE A 576 -147.97 40.68 -27.63
CA PHE A 576 -147.51 39.76 -28.68
C PHE A 576 -147.48 38.28 -28.26
N TYR A 577 -147.54 37.96 -26.97
CA TYR A 577 -147.57 36.57 -26.48
C TYR A 577 -148.97 35.92 -26.47
N TRP A 578 -150.07 36.67 -26.67
CA TRP A 578 -151.45 36.16 -26.51
C TRP A 578 -152.23 35.95 -27.83
N GLU A 579 -151.72 36.40 -28.98
CA GLU A 579 -152.42 36.33 -30.28
C GLU A 579 -152.03 35.09 -31.10
N ARG A 580 -153.00 34.19 -31.35
CA ARG A 580 -152.76 32.83 -31.88
C ARG A 580 -152.27 32.71 -33.33
N HIS A 581 -152.16 33.80 -34.09
CA HIS A 581 -151.82 33.77 -35.54
C HIS A 581 -150.52 34.54 -35.90
N CYS A 582 -149.65 34.88 -34.92
CA CYS A 582 -148.42 35.68 -35.18
C CYS A 582 -147.26 34.95 -35.89
N PHE A 583 -147.43 33.68 -36.29
CA PHE A 583 -146.39 32.91 -36.99
C PHE A 583 -146.25 33.29 -38.48
N ASP A 584 -147.28 33.85 -39.11
CA ASP A 584 -147.30 34.17 -40.55
C ASP A 584 -147.08 35.67 -40.86
N ILE A 585 -146.68 36.47 -39.85
CA ILE A 585 -146.44 37.92 -39.99
C ILE A 585 -144.94 38.23 -39.78
N PRO A 586 -144.19 38.64 -40.82
CA PRO A 586 -142.73 38.84 -40.76
C PRO A 586 -142.23 39.80 -39.67
N ILE A 587 -143.05 40.81 -39.30
CA ILE A 587 -142.66 41.80 -38.30
C ILE A 587 -142.77 41.27 -36.86
N CYS A 588 -143.62 40.28 -36.61
CA CYS A 588 -143.90 39.77 -35.26
C CYS A 588 -142.81 38.79 -34.76
N TRP A 589 -142.28 37.95 -35.64
CA TRP A 589 -141.18 37.02 -35.33
C TRP A 589 -139.86 37.74 -35.01
N THR A 590 -139.59 38.84 -35.72
CA THR A 590 -138.38 39.65 -35.54
C THR A 590 -138.29 40.25 -34.14
N PHE A 591 -139.40 40.74 -33.59
CA PHE A 591 -139.42 41.30 -32.23
C PHE A 591 -139.27 40.24 -31.14
N ARG A 592 -139.72 39.01 -31.35
CA ARG A 592 -139.55 37.93 -30.36
C ARG A 592 -138.09 37.47 -30.24
N SER A 593 -137.39 37.28 -31.37
CA SER A 593 -135.97 36.89 -31.37
C SER A 593 -135.05 37.96 -30.75
N LEU A 594 -135.43 39.24 -30.86
CA LEU A 594 -134.70 40.35 -30.26
C LEU A 594 -134.74 40.29 -28.73
N PHE A 595 -135.89 39.93 -28.15
CA PHE A 595 -136.05 39.85 -26.68
C PHE A 595 -135.44 38.58 -26.07
N GLU A 596 -135.45 37.43 -26.76
CA GLU A 596 -134.78 36.20 -26.27
C GLU A 596 -133.23 36.34 -26.21
N THR A 597 -132.63 37.29 -26.93
CA THR A 597 -131.17 37.55 -26.89
C THR A 597 -130.76 38.43 -25.70
N ILE A 598 -131.68 39.28 -25.22
CA ILE A 598 -131.45 40.18 -24.08
C ILE A 598 -131.43 39.39 -22.76
N ASP A 599 -132.23 38.32 -22.65
CA ASP A 599 -132.30 37.46 -21.45
C ASP A 599 -131.03 36.58 -21.22
N GLN A 600 -130.00 36.61 -22.10
CA GLN A 600 -128.74 35.85 -21.92
C GLN A 600 -127.56 36.68 -21.36
N ILE A 601 -127.75 37.98 -21.12
CA ILE A 601 -126.67 38.88 -20.64
C ILE A 601 -126.27 38.59 -19.18
N ASP A 602 -127.17 38.04 -18.35
CA ASP A 602 -126.88 37.69 -16.94
C ASP A 602 -125.77 36.62 -16.79
N LYS A 603 -125.72 35.62 -17.68
CA LYS A 603 -124.69 34.56 -17.62
C LYS A 603 -123.27 35.07 -17.91
N LEU A 604 -123.14 36.10 -18.75
CA LEU A 604 -121.85 36.66 -19.11
C LEU A 604 -121.22 37.43 -17.93
N ALA A 605 -122.04 38.08 -17.10
CA ALA A 605 -121.57 38.80 -15.91
C ALA A 605 -121.08 37.83 -14.81
N ASP A 606 -121.83 36.73 -14.59
CA ASP A 606 -121.45 35.70 -13.62
C ASP A 606 -120.12 35.00 -14.00
N ASP A 607 -119.91 34.66 -15.27
CA ASP A 607 -118.65 34.04 -15.74
C ASP A 607 -117.43 34.97 -15.59
N ILE A 608 -117.62 36.30 -15.70
CA ILE A 608 -116.55 37.30 -15.51
C ILE A 608 -116.18 37.43 -14.01
N ALA A 609 -117.16 37.30 -13.11
CA ALA A 609 -116.92 37.33 -11.67
C ALA A 609 -116.12 36.11 -11.19
N ASP A 610 -116.43 34.91 -11.68
CA ASP A 610 -115.70 33.69 -11.34
C ASP A 610 -114.26 33.68 -11.90
N ALA A 611 -114.06 34.26 -13.09
CA ALA A 611 -112.73 34.44 -13.68
C ALA A 611 -111.83 35.39 -12.86
N LYS A 612 -112.40 36.46 -12.27
CA LYS A 612 -111.68 37.38 -11.37
C LYS A 612 -111.15 36.67 -10.13
N VAL A 613 -112.01 35.92 -9.43
CA VAL A 613 -111.64 35.21 -8.19
C VAL A 613 -110.49 34.24 -8.46
N SER A 614 -110.57 33.50 -9.57
CA SER A 614 -109.53 32.54 -9.96
C SER A 614 -108.19 33.22 -10.29
N LEU A 615 -108.22 34.39 -10.95
CA LEU A 615 -107.00 35.14 -11.29
C LEU A 615 -106.39 35.86 -10.07
N GLU A 616 -107.21 36.33 -9.12
CA GLU A 616 -106.73 36.93 -7.86
C GLU A 616 -105.99 35.93 -6.96
N GLU A 617 -106.43 34.67 -6.91
CA GLU A 617 -105.71 33.64 -6.14
C GLU A 617 -104.33 33.36 -6.75
N VAL A 618 -104.24 33.37 -8.08
CA VAL A 618 -102.99 33.19 -8.81
C VAL A 618 -102.06 34.42 -8.63
N ASP A 619 -102.61 35.64 -8.67
CA ASP A 619 -101.87 36.89 -8.44
C ASP A 619 -101.24 36.95 -7.03
N LYS A 620 -101.93 36.41 -6.02
CA LYS A 620 -101.39 36.32 -4.65
C LYS A 620 -100.29 35.26 -4.50
N ALA A 621 -100.24 34.23 -5.36
CA ALA A 621 -99.29 33.13 -5.27
C ALA A 621 -97.92 33.46 -5.91
N PHE A 622 -97.89 34.18 -7.02
CA PHE A 622 -96.64 34.51 -7.73
C PHE A 622 -95.61 35.28 -6.88
N PRO A 623 -95.98 36.30 -6.06
CA PRO A 623 -95.06 36.97 -5.16
C PRO A 623 -94.40 36.03 -4.13
N GLN A 624 -95.13 35.01 -3.66
CA GLN A 624 -94.59 34.01 -2.72
C GLN A 624 -93.56 33.10 -3.41
N ILE A 625 -93.84 32.70 -4.66
CA ILE A 625 -92.90 31.92 -5.48
C ILE A 625 -91.62 32.73 -5.76
N ILE A 626 -91.76 34.01 -6.12
CA ILE A 626 -90.61 34.90 -6.35
C ILE A 626 -89.78 35.08 -5.08
N ALA A 627 -90.41 35.22 -3.91
CA ALA A 627 -89.71 35.31 -2.63
C ALA A 627 -88.92 34.03 -2.31
N GLN A 628 -89.52 32.84 -2.56
CA GLN A 628 -88.85 31.56 -2.37
C GLN A 628 -87.69 31.35 -3.35
N LEU A 629 -87.86 31.71 -4.62
CA LEU A 629 -86.78 31.64 -5.62
C LEU A 629 -85.63 32.59 -5.27
N LYS A 630 -85.92 33.81 -4.78
CA LYS A 630 -84.90 34.75 -4.28
C LYS A 630 -84.11 34.17 -3.11
N ALA A 631 -84.80 33.64 -2.09
CA ALA A 631 -84.13 32.99 -0.96
C ALA A 631 -83.24 31.82 -1.41
N THR A 632 -83.74 30.98 -2.33
CA THR A 632 -82.98 29.86 -2.88
C THR A 632 -81.75 30.32 -3.69
N ALA A 633 -81.88 31.40 -4.48
CA ALA A 633 -80.77 31.99 -5.22
C ALA A 633 -79.71 32.57 -4.28
N ASP A 634 -80.13 33.28 -3.23
CA ASP A 634 -79.25 33.89 -2.23
C ASP A 634 -78.50 32.80 -1.42
N ASP A 635 -79.17 31.71 -1.04
CA ASP A 635 -78.53 30.56 -0.36
C ASP A 635 -77.53 29.82 -1.27
N THR A 636 -77.85 29.68 -2.56
CA THR A 636 -76.96 29.04 -3.55
C THR A 636 -75.73 29.91 -3.82
N GLU A 637 -75.90 31.23 -3.90
CA GLU A 637 -74.82 32.21 -4.03
C GLU A 637 -73.93 32.22 -2.76
N ALA A 638 -74.53 32.14 -1.57
CA ALA A 638 -73.79 31.99 -0.33
C ALA A 638 -72.99 30.67 -0.29
N LEU A 639 -73.57 29.56 -0.76
CA LEU A 639 -72.86 28.27 -0.86
C LEU A 639 -71.70 28.33 -1.85
N GLN A 640 -71.90 28.91 -3.04
CA GLN A 640 -70.86 29.13 -4.03
C GLN A 640 -69.69 29.94 -3.43
N SER A 641 -69.99 31.05 -2.75
CA SER A 641 -68.95 31.89 -2.13
C SER A 641 -68.11 31.10 -1.10
N LYS A 642 -68.74 30.19 -0.35
CA LYS A 642 -68.04 29.32 0.60
C LYS A 642 -67.19 28.26 -0.11
N LEU A 643 -67.67 27.68 -1.20
CA LEU A 643 -66.92 26.72 -2.02
C LEU A 643 -65.67 27.37 -2.62
N VAL A 644 -65.80 28.57 -3.22
CA VAL A 644 -64.68 29.32 -3.80
C VAL A 644 -63.65 29.70 -2.73
N ASN A 645 -64.10 30.20 -1.57
CA ASN A 645 -63.20 30.53 -0.46
C ASN A 645 -62.47 29.30 0.10
N SER A 646 -63.13 28.14 0.13
CA SER A 646 -62.50 26.88 0.54
C SER A 646 -61.49 26.39 -0.49
N TYR A 647 -61.84 26.42 -1.78
CA TYR A 647 -60.98 26.03 -2.89
C TYR A 647 -59.69 26.85 -2.93
N GLY A 648 -59.77 28.18 -2.86
CA GLY A 648 -58.58 29.04 -2.93
C GLY A 648 -57.56 28.74 -1.83
N SER A 649 -58.03 28.42 -0.61
CA SER A 649 -57.14 28.01 0.48
C SER A 649 -56.51 26.63 0.27
N ALA A 650 -57.29 25.67 -0.26
CA ALA A 650 -56.81 24.31 -0.53
C ALA A 650 -55.85 24.25 -1.72
N ASP A 651 -56.06 25.08 -2.74
CA ASP A 651 -55.20 25.21 -3.91
C ASP A 651 -53.84 25.82 -3.56
N LEU A 652 -53.84 26.91 -2.76
CA LEU A 652 -52.62 27.48 -2.20
C LEU A 652 -51.83 26.46 -1.37
N GLN A 653 -52.52 25.70 -0.51
CA GLN A 653 -51.88 24.66 0.29
C GLN A 653 -51.28 23.55 -0.58
N THR A 654 -51.97 23.16 -1.65
CA THR A 654 -51.50 22.14 -2.60
C THR A 654 -50.28 22.63 -3.39
N THR A 655 -50.32 23.88 -3.87
CA THR A 655 -49.19 24.52 -4.57
C THR A 655 -47.97 24.68 -3.67
N GLN A 656 -48.18 25.08 -2.41
CA GLN A 656 -47.10 25.17 -1.43
C GLN A 656 -46.51 23.78 -1.12
N THR A 657 -47.35 22.75 -1.06
CA THR A 657 -46.92 21.36 -0.86
C THR A 657 -46.09 20.87 -2.04
N GLU A 658 -46.48 21.20 -3.28
CA GLU A 658 -45.73 20.89 -4.50
C GLU A 658 -44.36 21.58 -4.52
N GLN A 659 -44.31 22.89 -4.27
CA GLN A 659 -43.04 23.63 -4.20
C GLN A 659 -42.11 23.07 -3.14
N THR A 660 -42.65 22.83 -1.93
CA THR A 660 -41.86 22.24 -0.83
C THR A 660 -41.38 20.84 -1.21
N PHE A 661 -42.22 20.03 -1.85
CA PHE A 661 -41.85 18.70 -2.33
C PHE A 661 -40.69 18.75 -3.32
N ASP A 662 -40.80 19.59 -4.35
CA ASP A 662 -39.76 19.75 -5.37
C ASP A 662 -38.46 20.28 -4.78
N ASP A 663 -38.53 21.26 -3.87
CA ASP A 663 -37.36 21.79 -3.17
C ASP A 663 -36.65 20.71 -2.34
N LEU A 664 -37.39 19.89 -1.59
CA LEU A 664 -36.82 18.79 -0.80
C LEU A 664 -36.18 17.70 -1.67
N ILE A 665 -36.74 17.44 -2.86
CA ILE A 665 -36.14 16.52 -3.83
C ILE A 665 -34.86 17.10 -4.42
N ASN A 666 -34.89 18.36 -4.84
CA ASN A 666 -33.75 19.03 -5.45
C ASN A 666 -32.58 19.12 -4.46
N VAL A 667 -32.84 19.46 -3.20
CA VAL A 667 -31.82 19.47 -2.15
C VAL A 667 -31.13 18.11 -2.01
N GLY A 668 -31.87 17.01 -1.84
CA GLY A 668 -31.25 15.70 -1.69
C GLY A 668 -30.49 15.25 -2.94
N ASN A 669 -31.05 15.49 -4.13
CA ASN A 669 -30.40 15.19 -5.40
C ASN A 669 -29.12 16.00 -5.63
N ASP A 670 -29.09 17.27 -5.23
CA ASP A 670 -27.92 18.13 -5.39
C ASP A 670 -26.81 17.77 -4.40
N PHE A 671 -27.15 17.36 -3.18
CA PHE A 671 -26.19 16.80 -2.22
C PHE A 671 -25.58 15.48 -2.71
N ASP A 672 -26.40 14.57 -3.24
CA ASP A 672 -25.91 13.31 -3.81
C ASP A 672 -25.05 13.54 -5.07
N LYS A 673 -25.48 14.45 -5.96
CA LYS A 673 -24.70 14.84 -7.16
C LYS A 673 -23.38 15.50 -6.81
N SER A 674 -23.37 16.39 -5.82
CA SER A 674 -22.14 17.07 -5.35
C SER A 674 -21.22 16.12 -4.59
N ARG A 675 -21.71 14.93 -4.21
CA ARG A 675 -20.99 13.94 -3.40
C ARG A 675 -20.52 14.52 -2.07
N SER A 676 -21.23 15.52 -1.57
CA SER A 676 -20.96 16.14 -0.27
C SER A 676 -21.54 15.26 0.82
N ASP A 677 -20.67 14.59 1.56
CA ASP A 677 -21.08 13.62 2.57
C ASP A 677 -20.97 14.12 4.00
N ASP A 678 -20.79 15.42 4.23
CA ASP A 678 -20.65 16.04 5.55
C ASP A 678 -21.78 15.69 6.55
N PHE A 679 -22.92 15.20 6.05
CA PHE A 679 -24.07 14.71 6.82
C PHE A 679 -24.40 13.24 6.55
N PHE A 680 -23.38 12.36 6.54
CA PHE A 680 -23.58 10.92 6.37
C PHE A 680 -24.56 10.35 7.41
N TYR A 681 -25.56 9.61 6.95
CA TYR A 681 -26.51 8.88 7.80
C TYR A 681 -27.17 7.74 7.02
N ILE A 682 -27.26 6.56 7.65
CA ILE A 682 -28.03 5.42 7.14
C ILE A 682 -29.16 5.10 8.14
N PRO A 683 -30.44 5.11 7.70
CA PRO A 683 -31.57 4.68 8.52
C PRO A 683 -31.45 3.21 8.95
N HIS A 684 -32.16 2.82 10.00
CA HIS A 684 -32.15 1.43 10.47
C HIS A 684 -32.59 0.45 9.37
N GLU A 685 -33.57 0.84 8.54
CA GLU A 685 -34.06 0.05 7.40
C GLU A 685 -32.99 -0.12 6.32
N GLY A 686 -32.03 0.82 6.22
CA GLY A 686 -30.92 0.74 5.26
C GLY A 686 -29.95 -0.41 5.54
N PHE A 687 -29.84 -0.86 6.79
CA PHE A 687 -29.01 -2.02 7.15
C PHE A 687 -29.57 -3.35 6.62
N ASP A 688 -30.85 -3.37 6.24
CA ASP A 688 -31.47 -4.55 5.66
C ASP A 688 -31.22 -4.71 4.16
N ASN A 689 -30.65 -3.69 3.50
CA ASN A 689 -30.30 -3.73 2.10
C ASN A 689 -29.19 -4.76 1.81
N ASP A 690 -29.35 -5.56 0.75
CA ASP A 690 -28.41 -6.62 0.35
C ASP A 690 -27.01 -6.09 0.01
N ASP A 691 -26.91 -4.88 -0.54
CA ASP A 691 -25.64 -4.23 -0.86
C ASP A 691 -24.89 -3.85 0.42
N VAL A 692 -25.61 -3.27 1.39
CA VAL A 692 -25.05 -2.92 2.72
C VAL A 692 -24.62 -4.19 3.47
N LYS A 693 -25.43 -5.26 3.42
CA LYS A 693 -25.06 -6.58 3.98
C LYS A 693 -23.81 -7.17 3.33
N THR A 694 -23.69 -7.04 2.01
CA THR A 694 -22.50 -7.47 1.25
C THR A 694 -21.27 -6.67 1.65
N GLY A 695 -21.40 -5.34 1.74
CA GLY A 695 -20.35 -4.44 2.22
C GLY A 695 -19.91 -4.77 3.64
N MET A 696 -20.84 -5.01 4.56
CA MET A 696 -20.54 -5.37 5.95
C MET A 696 -19.77 -6.68 6.04
N LYS A 697 -20.15 -7.69 5.24
CA LYS A 697 -19.42 -8.96 5.18
C LYS A 697 -17.98 -8.81 4.71
N LEU A 698 -17.71 -7.81 3.86
CA LEU A 698 -16.38 -7.54 3.31
C LEU A 698 -15.58 -6.55 4.16
N MET A 699 -16.20 -5.60 4.86
CA MET A 699 -15.50 -4.50 5.54
C MET A 699 -15.59 -4.57 7.07
N MET A 700 -16.37 -5.50 7.63
CA MET A 700 -16.49 -5.70 9.07
C MET A 700 -16.24 -7.16 9.43
N SER A 701 -15.76 -7.39 10.65
CA SER A 701 -15.58 -8.73 11.20
C SER A 701 -16.94 -9.43 11.39
N PRO A 702 -16.97 -10.77 11.43
CA PRO A 702 -18.21 -11.52 11.66
C PRO A 702 -18.94 -11.16 12.96
N ASP A 703 -18.20 -10.76 14.00
CA ASP A 703 -18.74 -10.32 15.30
C ASP A 703 -19.17 -8.84 15.32
N GLY A 704 -18.93 -8.09 14.25
CA GLY A 704 -19.27 -6.66 14.13
C GLY A 704 -18.38 -5.71 14.94
N LYS A 705 -17.37 -6.22 15.64
CA LYS A 705 -16.50 -5.45 16.55
C LYS A 705 -15.24 -4.89 15.92
N ALA A 706 -14.97 -5.24 14.66
CA ALA A 706 -13.85 -4.69 13.91
C ALA A 706 -14.32 -4.21 12.53
N ALA A 707 -13.88 -3.02 12.14
CA ALA A 707 -14.14 -2.44 10.83
C ALA A 707 -12.80 -2.14 10.17
N ARG A 708 -12.62 -2.60 8.93
CA ARG A 708 -11.40 -2.38 8.15
C ARG A 708 -11.58 -1.29 7.11
N PHE A 709 -10.46 -0.65 6.80
CA PHE A 709 -10.30 0.33 5.75
C PHE A 709 -9.12 -0.05 4.88
N ILE A 710 -9.25 0.12 3.57
CA ILE A 710 -8.17 -0.02 2.61
C ILE A 710 -7.79 1.38 2.18
N VAL A 711 -6.58 1.81 2.54
CA VAL A 711 -6.08 3.15 2.25
C VAL A 711 -5.06 3.07 1.12
N THR A 712 -5.33 3.76 0.03
CA THR A 712 -4.41 3.87 -1.10
C THR A 712 -3.67 5.20 -1.03
N HIS A 713 -2.34 5.17 -1.05
CA HIS A 713 -1.50 6.37 -1.06
C HIS A 713 -1.52 7.08 -2.41
N GLU A 714 -1.22 8.37 -2.40
CA GLU A 714 -0.83 9.14 -3.57
C GLU A 714 0.67 8.99 -3.82
N GLY A 715 1.08 8.90 -5.09
CA GLY A 715 2.50 8.69 -5.44
C GLY A 715 2.96 7.24 -5.28
N ASP A 716 4.14 7.03 -4.70
CA ASP A 716 4.77 5.73 -4.50
C ASP A 716 4.80 5.34 -3.02
N ALA A 717 3.94 4.39 -2.61
CA ALA A 717 3.82 3.92 -1.24
C ALA A 717 5.10 3.23 -0.70
N MET A 718 5.96 2.76 -1.59
CA MET A 718 7.27 2.15 -1.28
C MET A 718 8.42 3.15 -1.31
N GLY A 719 8.11 4.41 -1.61
CA GLY A 719 9.04 5.52 -1.48
C GLY A 719 9.12 6.04 -0.03
N PRO A 720 10.08 6.95 0.23
CA PRO A 720 10.15 7.67 1.51
C PRO A 720 8.85 8.39 1.89
N GLU A 721 8.06 8.82 0.89
CA GLU A 721 6.78 9.51 1.07
C GLU A 721 5.73 8.60 1.75
N GLY A 722 5.66 7.32 1.35
CA GLY A 722 4.71 6.37 1.95
C GLY A 722 4.92 6.18 3.45
N VAL A 723 6.19 6.14 3.89
CA VAL A 723 6.54 6.07 5.32
C VAL A 723 6.07 7.32 6.07
N GLU A 724 6.21 8.50 5.47
CA GLU A 724 5.75 9.77 6.06
C GLU A 724 4.22 9.82 6.18
N HIS A 725 3.49 9.37 5.16
CA HIS A 725 2.02 9.32 5.20
C HIS A 725 1.52 8.41 6.34
N VAL A 726 2.04 7.19 6.44
CA VAL A 726 1.62 6.21 7.45
C VAL A 726 1.92 6.68 8.88
N GLN A 727 2.99 7.47 9.08
CA GLN A 727 3.31 8.03 10.40
C GLN A 727 2.19 8.94 10.95
N GLN A 728 1.41 9.58 10.08
CA GLN A 728 0.35 10.52 10.47
C GLN A 728 -0.99 9.83 10.78
N PHE A 729 -1.22 8.62 10.25
CA PHE A 729 -2.53 7.95 10.34
C PHE A 729 -2.98 7.69 11.78
N PRO A 730 -2.17 7.12 12.70
CA PRO A 730 -2.62 6.83 14.05
C PRO A 730 -3.08 8.07 14.81
N ASP A 731 -2.37 9.19 14.67
CA ASP A 731 -2.66 10.41 15.41
C ASP A 731 -3.89 11.13 14.86
N ALA A 732 -4.07 11.13 13.53
CA ALA A 732 -5.27 11.66 12.89
C ALA A 732 -6.53 10.92 13.35
N ILE A 733 -6.48 9.58 13.36
CA ILE A 733 -7.61 8.73 13.75
C ILE A 733 -7.88 8.84 15.26
N LYS A 734 -6.84 8.76 16.11
CA LYS A 734 -7.02 8.92 17.55
C LYS A 734 -7.60 10.28 17.92
N THR A 735 -7.27 11.33 17.17
CA THR A 735 -7.81 12.67 17.42
C THR A 735 -9.29 12.73 17.09
N ILE A 736 -9.71 12.21 15.93
CA ILE A 736 -11.13 12.26 15.55
C ILE A 736 -12.00 11.33 16.40
N LEU A 737 -11.49 10.17 16.79
CA LEU A 737 -12.28 9.17 17.53
C LEU A 737 -12.60 9.59 18.98
N LYS A 738 -11.83 10.52 19.57
CA LYS A 738 -12.05 10.98 20.96
C LYS A 738 -13.44 11.58 21.21
N GLU A 739 -14.04 12.19 20.18
CA GLU A 739 -15.33 12.87 20.27
C GLU A 739 -16.47 12.05 19.64
N THR A 740 -16.31 10.73 19.57
CA THR A 740 -17.24 9.82 18.87
C THR A 740 -17.66 8.65 19.76
N SER A 741 -18.66 7.88 19.31
CA SER A 741 -19.08 6.64 19.98
C SER A 741 -17.97 5.58 20.05
N LEU A 742 -16.95 5.69 19.19
CA LEU A 742 -15.80 4.78 19.13
C LEU A 742 -14.61 5.28 19.94
N ALA A 743 -14.84 6.14 20.94
CA ALA A 743 -13.79 6.61 21.84
C ALA A 743 -13.13 5.43 22.58
N GLY A 744 -11.80 5.36 22.51
CA GLY A 744 -11.04 4.25 23.10
C GLY A 744 -10.89 3.01 22.20
N ALA A 745 -11.38 3.06 20.95
CA ALA A 745 -11.15 2.01 19.97
C ALA A 745 -9.64 1.77 19.74
N ARG A 746 -9.28 0.51 19.49
CA ARG A 746 -7.91 0.11 19.16
C ARG A 746 -7.72 0.20 17.66
N ILE A 747 -6.57 0.72 17.25
CA ILE A 747 -6.25 0.95 15.83
C ILE A 747 -5.06 0.07 15.47
N TYR A 748 -5.22 -0.70 14.41
CA TYR A 748 -4.20 -1.57 13.85
C TYR A 748 -3.97 -1.17 12.39
N ILE A 749 -2.72 -1.01 11.99
CA ILE A 749 -2.36 -0.62 10.62
C ILE A 749 -1.26 -1.56 10.15
N GLY A 750 -1.51 -2.22 9.02
CA GLY A 750 -0.54 -3.08 8.35
C GLY A 750 -0.68 -2.93 6.85
N GLY A 751 0.38 -3.22 6.12
CA GLY A 751 0.46 -2.91 4.70
C GLY A 751 1.88 -2.51 4.35
N SER A 752 2.08 -2.13 3.11
CA SER A 752 3.43 -2.03 2.55
C SER A 752 4.18 -0.81 3.12
N GLY A 753 3.59 0.38 3.16
CA GLY A 753 4.21 1.56 3.77
C GLY A 753 4.38 1.43 5.29
N SER A 754 3.44 0.76 5.98
CA SER A 754 3.60 0.42 7.41
C SER A 754 4.78 -0.53 7.66
N ASN A 755 4.96 -1.50 6.76
CA ASN A 755 6.08 -2.44 6.82
C ASN A 755 7.43 -1.71 6.58
N ASP A 756 7.48 -0.81 5.62
CA ASP A 756 8.69 -0.02 5.34
C ASP A 756 9.03 0.95 6.47
N LYS A 757 8.02 1.51 7.15
CA LYS A 757 8.21 2.28 8.38
C LYS A 757 8.90 1.43 9.46
N ASP A 758 8.40 0.23 9.72
CA ASP A 758 8.98 -0.67 10.72
C ASP A 758 10.41 -1.10 10.32
N ILE A 759 10.65 -1.39 9.03
CA ILE A 759 11.99 -1.69 8.51
C ILE A 759 12.93 -0.50 8.71
N LYS A 760 12.49 0.73 8.43
CA LYS A 760 13.31 1.95 8.62
C LYS A 760 13.71 2.13 10.08
N GLU A 761 12.74 2.04 10.99
CA GLU A 761 12.98 2.21 12.44
C GLU A 761 13.92 1.11 12.97
N TYR A 762 13.70 -0.14 12.58
CA TYR A 762 14.54 -1.26 13.02
C TYR A 762 15.92 -1.24 12.37
N ALA A 763 16.04 -0.96 11.07
CA ALA A 763 17.32 -0.87 10.38
C ALA A 763 18.22 0.22 10.97
N MET A 764 17.67 1.39 11.35
CA MET A 764 18.44 2.44 12.03
C MET A 764 18.93 1.99 13.40
N SER A 765 18.07 1.39 14.21
CA SER A 765 18.43 0.88 15.53
C SER A 765 19.46 -0.25 15.43
N ASP A 766 19.24 -1.22 14.53
CA ASP A 766 20.09 -2.37 14.31
C ASP A 766 21.46 -1.97 13.78
N LEU A 767 21.53 -1.01 12.84
CA LEU A 767 22.79 -0.45 12.36
C LEU A 767 23.58 0.15 13.51
N MET A 768 22.94 0.93 14.38
CA MET A 768 23.63 1.57 15.50
C MET A 768 24.15 0.54 16.52
N ILE A 769 23.34 -0.46 16.86
CA ILE A 769 23.72 -1.56 17.76
C ILE A 769 24.89 -2.35 17.17
N ALA A 770 24.76 -2.80 15.91
CA ALA A 770 25.79 -3.57 15.22
C ALA A 770 27.08 -2.77 15.04
N ALA A 771 26.99 -1.48 14.68
CA ALA A 771 28.16 -0.63 14.50
C ALA A 771 28.93 -0.38 15.80
N ILE A 772 28.23 -0.05 16.88
CA ILE A 772 28.85 0.15 18.19
C ILE A 772 29.48 -1.17 18.66
N ALA A 773 28.75 -2.28 18.58
CA ALA A 773 29.25 -3.59 18.99
C ALA A 773 30.48 -4.02 18.18
N ALA A 774 30.44 -3.89 16.85
CA ALA A 774 31.55 -4.25 15.97
C ALA A 774 32.78 -3.38 16.22
N PHE A 775 32.64 -2.05 16.35
CA PHE A 775 33.77 -1.17 16.64
C PHE A 775 34.38 -1.44 18.01
N VAL A 776 33.56 -1.66 19.04
CA VAL A 776 34.04 -2.04 20.38
C VAL A 776 34.79 -3.37 20.31
N LEU A 777 34.24 -4.36 19.62
CA LEU A 777 34.88 -5.67 19.48
C LEU A 777 36.21 -5.59 18.72
N ILE A 778 36.24 -4.91 17.58
CA ILE A 778 37.47 -4.71 16.80
C ILE A 778 38.49 -3.94 17.64
N PHE A 779 38.07 -2.89 18.35
CA PHE A 779 38.94 -2.16 19.28
C PHE A 779 39.56 -3.09 20.34
N LEU A 780 38.76 -3.97 20.97
CA LEU A 780 39.25 -4.92 21.96
C LEU A 780 40.22 -5.96 21.36
N ILE A 781 39.92 -6.52 20.19
CA ILE A 781 40.80 -7.46 19.50
C ILE A 781 42.11 -6.77 19.11
N MET A 782 42.03 -5.55 18.55
CA MET A 782 43.21 -4.76 18.20
C MET A 782 44.04 -4.40 19.42
N MET A 783 43.41 -4.03 20.53
CA MET A 783 44.10 -3.75 21.80
C MET A 783 44.85 -4.99 22.29
N PHE A 784 44.22 -6.18 22.21
CA PHE A 784 44.84 -7.45 22.61
C PHE A 784 46.05 -7.82 21.72
N ILE A 785 45.92 -7.71 20.39
CA ILE A 785 47.00 -8.12 19.46
C ILE A 785 48.13 -7.09 19.43
N THR A 786 47.80 -5.81 19.25
CA THR A 786 48.82 -4.75 19.11
C THR A 786 49.48 -4.44 20.46
N ARG A 787 48.77 -4.64 21.58
CA ARG A 787 49.13 -4.21 22.95
C ARG A 787 49.30 -2.70 23.07
N SER A 788 48.61 -1.93 22.22
CA SER A 788 48.64 -0.47 22.25
C SER A 788 47.23 0.11 22.17
N LEU A 789 46.93 1.05 23.07
CA LEU A 789 45.65 1.74 23.12
C LEU A 789 45.49 2.70 21.92
N VAL A 790 46.54 3.45 21.59
CA VAL A 790 46.50 4.44 20.51
C VAL A 790 46.39 3.74 19.15
N ALA A 791 47.16 2.68 18.91
CA ALA A 791 47.02 1.88 17.70
C ALA A 791 45.60 1.27 17.58
N ALA A 792 45.05 0.75 18.69
CA ALA A 792 43.71 0.18 18.72
C ALA A 792 42.60 1.20 18.44
N LEU A 793 42.81 2.50 18.70
CA LEU A 793 41.86 3.56 18.35
C LEU A 793 42.03 4.05 16.91
N VAL A 794 43.28 4.19 16.45
CA VAL A 794 43.59 4.70 15.11
C VAL A 794 43.10 3.74 14.03
N ILE A 795 43.28 2.42 14.21
CA ILE A 795 42.92 1.44 13.17
C ILE A 795 41.41 1.49 12.85
N PRO A 796 40.47 1.29 13.81
CA PRO A 796 39.04 1.39 13.52
C PRO A 796 38.64 2.78 13.00
N GLY A 797 39.27 3.85 13.51
CA GLY A 797 39.04 5.21 13.02
C GLY A 797 39.40 5.40 11.54
N THR A 798 40.54 4.84 11.11
CA THR A 798 40.95 4.90 9.69
C THR A 798 40.07 4.04 8.79
N VAL A 799 39.54 2.93 9.30
CA VAL A 799 38.57 2.08 8.58
C VAL A 799 37.20 2.76 8.48
N ALA A 800 36.74 3.43 9.53
CA ALA A 800 35.53 4.24 9.48
C ALA A 800 35.67 5.40 8.46
N PHE A 801 36.85 6.01 8.41
CA PHE A 801 37.17 7.05 7.43
C PHE A 801 37.20 6.52 6.00
N SER A 802 37.79 5.33 5.76
CA SER A 802 37.79 4.70 4.44
C SER A 802 36.38 4.31 4.00
N TYR A 803 35.56 3.77 4.92
CA TYR A 803 34.15 3.47 4.69
C TYR A 803 33.35 4.71 4.26
N ALA A 804 33.51 5.84 4.96
CA ALA A 804 32.78 7.07 4.63
C ALA A 804 33.08 7.55 3.19
N GLY A 805 34.35 7.51 2.77
CA GLY A 805 34.73 7.84 1.40
C GLY A 805 34.21 6.84 0.36
N ALA A 806 34.24 5.56 0.68
CA ALA A 806 33.78 4.49 -0.20
C ALA A 806 32.26 4.50 -0.39
N PHE A 807 31.50 4.67 0.70
CA PHE A 807 30.06 4.77 0.67
C PHE A 807 29.61 6.01 -0.11
N GLY A 808 30.26 7.16 0.10
CA GLY A 808 30.03 8.37 -0.69
C GLY A 808 30.32 8.19 -2.18
N LEU A 809 31.40 7.50 -2.54
CA LEU A 809 31.67 7.19 -3.95
C LEU A 809 30.63 6.22 -4.55
N SER A 810 30.12 5.27 -3.75
CA SER A 810 29.02 4.41 -4.19
C SER A 810 27.74 5.19 -4.46
N ILE A 811 27.42 6.19 -3.62
CA ILE A 811 26.30 7.12 -3.87
C ILE A 811 26.50 7.87 -5.19
N LEU A 812 27.71 8.39 -5.46
CA LEU A 812 28.02 9.01 -6.74
C LEU A 812 27.73 8.07 -7.92
N VAL A 813 28.25 6.85 -7.87
CA VAL A 813 28.12 5.87 -8.97
C VAL A 813 26.65 5.48 -9.18
N TRP A 814 25.94 5.06 -8.14
CA TRP A 814 24.58 4.54 -8.31
C TRP A 814 23.54 5.65 -8.42
N GLN A 815 23.53 6.60 -7.48
CA GLN A 815 22.48 7.61 -7.40
C GLN A 815 22.63 8.71 -8.45
N HIS A 816 23.87 9.15 -8.73
CA HIS A 816 24.10 10.27 -9.63
C HIS A 816 24.49 9.87 -11.07
N LEU A 817 25.28 8.79 -11.26
CA LEU A 817 25.65 8.34 -12.61
C LEU A 817 24.62 7.37 -13.20
N VAL A 818 24.20 6.35 -12.46
CA VAL A 818 23.24 5.34 -12.93
C VAL A 818 21.80 5.84 -12.80
N GLY A 819 21.53 6.75 -11.86
CA GLY A 819 20.17 7.27 -11.59
C GLY A 819 19.31 6.33 -10.73
N LEU A 820 19.93 5.35 -10.06
CA LEU A 820 19.27 4.42 -9.15
C LEU A 820 19.69 4.70 -7.72
N HIS A 821 18.72 4.95 -6.84
CA HIS A 821 18.99 5.10 -5.42
C HIS A 821 19.61 3.83 -4.83
N LEU A 822 20.29 3.98 -3.68
CA LEU A 822 20.84 2.85 -2.97
C LEU A 822 19.72 2.14 -2.20
N HIS A 823 19.70 0.82 -2.32
CA HIS A 823 18.78 -0.02 -1.57
C HIS A 823 19.08 0.05 -0.06
N TRP A 824 18.06 0.02 0.79
CA TRP A 824 18.21 0.19 2.25
C TRP A 824 19.16 -0.84 2.90
N LEU A 825 19.23 -2.08 2.39
CA LEU A 825 20.18 -3.13 2.83
C LEU A 825 21.66 -2.78 2.59
N VAL A 826 21.99 -1.89 1.64
CA VAL A 826 23.38 -1.64 1.22
C VAL A 826 24.18 -1.01 2.35
N LEU A 827 23.62 0.00 3.03
CA LEU A 827 24.29 0.70 4.12
C LEU A 827 24.75 -0.26 5.25
N PRO A 828 23.88 -1.04 5.92
CA PRO A 828 24.30 -1.91 7.01
C PRO A 828 25.21 -3.06 6.57
N LEU A 829 24.95 -3.70 5.43
CA LEU A 829 25.76 -4.82 4.96
C LEU A 829 27.16 -4.39 4.53
N THR A 830 27.27 -3.30 3.76
CA THR A 830 28.59 -2.83 3.31
C THR A 830 29.38 -2.27 4.48
N PHE A 831 28.72 -1.61 5.44
CA PHE A 831 29.34 -1.15 6.68
C PHE A 831 29.97 -2.32 7.44
N ILE A 832 29.21 -3.37 7.76
CA ILE A 832 29.73 -4.46 8.59
C ILE A 832 30.85 -5.22 7.87
N ILE A 833 30.71 -5.46 6.56
CA ILE A 833 31.72 -6.14 5.75
C ILE A 833 33.00 -5.31 5.64
N LEU A 834 32.90 -4.02 5.30
CA LEU A 834 34.07 -3.16 5.13
C LEU A 834 34.79 -2.89 6.45
N VAL A 835 34.05 -2.73 7.56
CA VAL A 835 34.64 -2.53 8.88
C VAL A 835 35.35 -3.80 9.36
N ALA A 836 34.71 -4.96 9.16
CA ALA A 836 35.30 -6.26 9.46
C ALA A 836 36.60 -6.49 8.67
N VAL A 837 36.51 -6.45 7.34
CA VAL A 837 37.62 -6.80 6.44
C VAL A 837 38.71 -5.71 6.42
N GLY A 838 38.33 -4.42 6.46
CA GLY A 838 39.29 -3.31 6.47
C GLY A 838 40.18 -3.29 7.72
N SER A 839 39.70 -3.83 8.85
CA SER A 839 40.48 -3.91 10.07
C SER A 839 41.66 -4.90 9.99
N ASP A 840 41.47 -6.03 9.28
CA ASP A 840 42.48 -7.08 9.13
C ASP A 840 43.76 -6.53 8.51
N TYR A 841 43.65 -5.89 7.35
CA TYR A 841 44.85 -5.57 6.62
C TYR A 841 45.71 -4.47 7.27
N ASN A 842 45.12 -3.66 8.15
CA ASN A 842 45.86 -2.72 8.97
C ASN A 842 46.70 -3.45 10.04
N LEU A 843 46.19 -4.57 10.56
CA LEU A 843 46.93 -5.47 11.46
C LEU A 843 48.20 -6.00 10.78
N LEU A 844 48.10 -6.42 9.53
CA LEU A 844 49.21 -6.94 8.73
C LEU A 844 50.40 -5.97 8.64
N LEU A 845 50.09 -4.73 8.29
CA LEU A 845 51.09 -3.66 8.20
C LEU A 845 51.71 -3.40 9.57
N ILE A 846 50.89 -3.25 10.61
CA ILE A 846 51.37 -2.88 11.95
C ILE A 846 52.19 -4.00 12.58
N ASN A 847 51.77 -5.26 12.43
CA ASN A 847 52.54 -6.40 12.91
C ASN A 847 53.89 -6.47 12.22
N ARG A 848 53.95 -6.18 10.91
CA ARG A 848 55.23 -6.12 10.19
C ARG A 848 56.12 -4.97 10.66
N VAL A 849 55.55 -3.78 10.86
CA VAL A 849 56.29 -2.66 11.44
C VAL A 849 56.86 -3.06 12.80
N LYS A 850 56.07 -3.79 13.63
CA LYS A 850 56.47 -4.30 14.94
C LYS A 850 57.68 -5.24 14.87
N GLU A 851 57.70 -6.15 13.90
CA GLU A 851 58.84 -7.06 13.64
C GLU A 851 60.12 -6.28 13.30
N GLU A 852 60.01 -5.24 12.48
CA GLU A 852 61.14 -4.44 11.98
C GLU A 852 61.53 -3.28 12.93
N LEU A 853 60.92 -3.17 14.10
CA LEU A 853 61.20 -2.10 15.08
C LEU A 853 62.66 -2.08 15.54
N HIS A 854 63.38 -3.19 15.44
CA HIS A 854 64.81 -3.25 15.78
C HIS A 854 65.67 -2.29 14.95
N GLY A 855 65.22 -1.94 13.73
CA GLY A 855 65.89 -0.96 12.84
C GLY A 855 65.57 0.51 13.16
N GLY A 856 64.72 0.78 14.16
CA GLY A 856 64.13 2.09 14.45
C GLY A 856 62.85 2.34 13.67
N ILE A 857 61.95 3.20 14.18
CA ILE A 857 60.58 3.40 13.67
C ILE A 857 60.55 3.79 12.18
N HIS A 858 61.46 4.66 11.74
CA HIS A 858 61.51 5.13 10.35
C HIS A 858 61.97 4.06 9.37
N THR A 859 63.10 3.43 9.66
CA THR A 859 63.66 2.37 8.80
C THR A 859 62.76 1.14 8.81
N GLY A 860 62.20 0.80 9.97
CA GLY A 860 61.26 -0.30 10.13
C GLY A 860 59.99 -0.10 9.32
N LEU A 861 59.43 1.12 9.28
CA LEU A 861 58.28 1.45 8.43
C LEU A 861 58.59 1.29 6.94
N ILE A 862 59.76 1.76 6.46
CA ILE A 862 60.16 1.64 5.05
C ILE A 862 60.36 0.18 4.65
N ARG A 863 61.02 -0.62 5.52
CA ARG A 863 61.22 -2.05 5.29
C ARG A 863 59.92 -2.82 5.30
N ALA A 864 59.04 -2.51 6.25
CA ALA A 864 57.72 -3.11 6.34
C ALA A 864 56.91 -2.85 5.07
N LEU A 865 56.76 -1.58 4.64
CA LEU A 865 56.05 -1.25 3.40
C LEU A 865 56.69 -1.95 2.18
N GLY A 866 58.02 -1.93 2.09
CA GLY A 866 58.75 -2.52 0.97
C GLY A 866 58.58 -4.04 0.85
N SER A 867 58.48 -4.76 1.98
CA SER A 867 58.34 -6.22 2.00
C SER A 867 56.89 -6.68 1.88
N THR A 868 55.93 -6.01 2.53
CA THR A 868 54.53 -6.48 2.57
C THR A 868 53.61 -5.78 1.59
N GLY A 869 53.95 -4.58 1.11
CA GLY A 869 53.07 -3.77 0.25
C GLY A 869 52.61 -4.50 -1.01
N GLY A 870 53.51 -5.20 -1.71
CA GLY A 870 53.15 -5.94 -2.94
C GLY A 870 52.18 -7.10 -2.69
N VAL A 871 52.41 -7.89 -1.62
CA VAL A 871 51.57 -9.04 -1.27
C VAL A 871 50.21 -8.59 -0.75
N VAL A 872 50.21 -7.58 0.14
CA VAL A 872 49.01 -7.02 0.76
C VAL A 872 48.10 -6.34 -0.28
N THR A 873 48.67 -5.60 -1.22
CA THR A 873 47.88 -4.99 -2.31
C THR A 873 47.35 -6.03 -3.28
N SER A 874 48.10 -7.10 -3.54
CA SER A 874 47.61 -8.20 -4.39
C SER A 874 46.43 -8.93 -3.75
N ALA A 875 46.51 -9.25 -2.46
CA ALA A 875 45.39 -9.83 -1.69
C ALA A 875 44.18 -8.89 -1.70
N GLY A 876 44.37 -7.62 -1.30
CA GLY A 876 43.29 -6.63 -1.30
C GLY A 876 42.64 -6.40 -2.67
N LEU A 877 43.40 -6.46 -3.78
CA LEU A 877 42.82 -6.40 -5.12
C LEU A 877 42.01 -7.65 -5.43
N VAL A 878 42.52 -8.85 -5.13
CA VAL A 878 41.80 -10.11 -5.37
C VAL A 878 40.46 -10.08 -4.64
N PHE A 879 40.45 -9.74 -3.35
CA PHE A 879 39.21 -9.63 -2.58
C PHE A 879 38.29 -8.51 -3.10
N ALA A 880 38.81 -7.33 -3.43
CA ALA A 880 37.98 -6.28 -4.01
C ALA A 880 37.30 -6.73 -5.32
N PHE A 881 38.04 -7.43 -6.19
CA PHE A 881 37.50 -7.92 -7.45
C PHE A 881 36.54 -9.10 -7.26
N THR A 882 36.76 -10.01 -6.30
CA THR A 882 35.78 -11.07 -6.00
C THR A 882 34.44 -10.48 -5.56
N MET A 883 34.46 -9.41 -4.76
CA MET A 883 33.25 -8.67 -4.41
C MET A 883 32.62 -7.96 -5.62
N LEU A 884 33.44 -7.46 -6.56
CA LEU A 884 32.96 -6.87 -7.81
C LEU A 884 32.22 -7.88 -8.71
N ALA A 885 32.56 -9.17 -8.63
CA ALA A 885 31.89 -10.22 -9.41
C ALA A 885 30.38 -10.32 -9.12
N MET A 886 29.92 -9.86 -7.95
CA MET A 886 28.50 -9.78 -7.61
C MET A 886 27.70 -8.84 -8.54
N LEU A 887 28.37 -7.96 -9.30
CA LEU A 887 27.73 -7.15 -10.35
C LEU A 887 27.13 -7.97 -11.50
N THR A 888 27.53 -9.24 -11.66
CA THR A 888 26.94 -10.12 -12.68
C THR A 888 25.64 -10.76 -12.23
N SER A 889 25.17 -10.48 -11.00
CA SER A 889 23.85 -10.91 -10.56
C SER A 889 22.76 -10.12 -11.28
N ASP A 890 21.67 -10.81 -11.63
CA ASP A 890 20.48 -10.17 -12.19
C ASP A 890 19.75 -9.29 -11.16
N LEU A 891 20.03 -9.48 -9.87
CA LEU A 891 19.51 -8.64 -8.79
C LEU A 891 20.46 -7.46 -8.53
N ARG A 892 19.99 -6.25 -8.81
CA ARG A 892 20.81 -5.03 -8.68
C ARG A 892 21.25 -4.76 -7.25
N THR A 893 20.47 -5.17 -6.24
CA THR A 893 20.82 -5.05 -4.81
C THR A 893 22.11 -5.78 -4.46
N ILE A 894 22.30 -7.00 -4.99
CA ILE A 894 23.52 -7.80 -4.80
C ILE A 894 24.73 -7.11 -5.46
N GLY A 895 24.52 -6.57 -6.67
CA GLY A 895 25.54 -5.78 -7.38
C GLY A 895 25.93 -4.49 -6.65
N GLN A 896 24.97 -3.78 -6.03
CA GLN A 896 25.24 -2.59 -5.22
C GLN A 896 26.11 -2.91 -3.99
N VAL A 897 25.78 -3.98 -3.26
CA VAL A 897 26.59 -4.42 -2.12
C VAL A 897 28.01 -4.76 -2.56
N GLY A 898 28.17 -5.62 -3.56
CA GLY A 898 29.49 -6.06 -4.03
C GLY A 898 30.37 -4.94 -4.60
N SER A 899 29.80 -4.04 -5.40
CA SER A 899 30.53 -2.88 -5.94
C SER A 899 30.93 -1.87 -4.85
N THR A 900 30.08 -1.63 -3.85
CA THR A 900 30.40 -0.76 -2.72
C THR A 900 31.53 -1.35 -1.87
N VAL A 901 31.49 -2.66 -1.59
CA VAL A 901 32.57 -3.36 -0.89
C VAL A 901 33.86 -3.32 -1.73
N CYS A 902 33.79 -3.54 -3.05
CA CYS A 902 34.95 -3.42 -3.94
C CYS A 902 35.62 -2.04 -3.84
N ILE A 903 34.83 -0.98 -3.98
CA ILE A 903 35.31 0.41 -3.87
C ILE A 903 35.96 0.64 -2.49
N GLY A 904 35.32 0.17 -1.42
CA GLY A 904 35.85 0.33 -0.07
C GLY A 904 37.16 -0.43 0.17
N LEU A 905 37.26 -1.66 -0.30
CA LEU A 905 38.50 -2.44 -0.20
C LEU A 905 39.64 -1.84 -1.03
N LEU A 906 39.34 -1.30 -2.21
CA LEU A 906 40.33 -0.60 -3.04
C LEU A 906 40.81 0.70 -2.38
N LEU A 907 39.88 1.52 -1.87
CA LEU A 907 40.21 2.77 -1.20
C LEU A 907 41.02 2.50 0.09
N ASP A 908 40.62 1.51 0.87
CA ASP A 908 41.36 1.10 2.06
C ASP A 908 42.77 0.60 1.72
N THR A 909 42.89 -0.31 0.75
CA THR A 909 44.17 -0.95 0.38
C THR A 909 45.14 0.03 -0.30
N LEU A 910 44.66 0.83 -1.25
CA LEU A 910 45.51 1.67 -2.09
C LEU A 910 45.78 3.05 -1.49
N ILE A 911 44.82 3.61 -0.74
CA ILE A 911 44.93 4.97 -0.20
C ILE A 911 45.21 4.94 1.30
N VAL A 912 44.31 4.37 2.09
CA VAL A 912 44.37 4.48 3.55
C VAL A 912 45.55 3.70 4.13
N ARG A 913 45.72 2.44 3.72
CA ARG A 913 46.80 1.59 4.22
C ARG A 913 48.18 1.98 3.67
N SER A 914 48.24 2.41 2.41
CA SER A 914 49.51 2.74 1.77
C SER A 914 50.03 4.12 2.17
N PHE A 915 49.16 5.05 2.55
CA PHE A 915 49.53 6.44 2.84
C PHE A 915 49.05 6.92 4.22
N VAL A 916 47.75 6.87 4.52
CA VAL A 916 47.15 7.47 5.74
C VAL A 916 47.71 6.81 7.01
N VAL A 917 47.63 5.49 7.13
CA VAL A 917 48.07 4.74 8.32
C VAL A 917 49.58 4.91 8.57
N PRO A 918 50.48 4.73 7.57
CA PRO A 918 51.91 5.03 7.72
C PRO A 918 52.21 6.48 8.12
N CYS A 919 51.47 7.46 7.59
CA CYS A 919 51.65 8.87 7.98
C CYS A 919 51.26 9.11 9.44
N ILE A 920 50.12 8.57 9.89
CA ILE A 920 49.67 8.69 11.29
C ILE A 920 50.68 8.04 12.24
N LEU A 921 51.14 6.83 11.91
CA LEU A 921 52.20 6.14 12.66
C LEU A 921 53.48 6.97 12.73
N ARG A 922 53.89 7.61 11.63
CA ARG A 922 55.08 8.47 11.56
C ARG A 922 54.93 9.75 12.39
N ILE A 923 53.74 10.34 12.45
CA ILE A 923 53.45 11.57 13.20
C ILE A 923 53.38 11.28 14.71
N LEU A 924 52.67 10.23 15.10
CA LEU A 924 52.53 9.84 16.50
C LEU A 924 53.81 9.20 17.06
N GLY A 925 54.64 8.57 16.22
CA GLY A 925 55.95 8.07 16.61
C GLY A 925 55.87 7.09 17.80
N PRO A 926 56.59 7.31 18.91
CA PRO A 926 56.51 6.45 20.09
C PRO A 926 55.13 6.39 20.75
N TRP A 927 54.34 7.46 20.66
CA TRP A 927 52.98 7.50 21.24
C TRP A 927 52.03 6.51 20.58
N PHE A 928 52.26 6.19 19.30
CA PHE A 928 51.46 5.19 18.58
C PHE A 928 51.46 3.82 19.28
N TRP A 929 52.53 3.49 20.01
CA TRP A 929 52.71 2.19 20.65
C TRP A 929 52.33 2.18 22.13
N TRP A 930 51.93 3.33 22.70
CA TRP A 930 51.62 3.47 24.12
C TRP A 930 50.53 2.47 24.54
N PRO A 931 50.67 1.74 25.66
CA PRO A 931 51.70 1.86 26.72
C PRO A 931 53.01 1.08 26.47
N THR A 932 53.16 0.40 25.33
CA THR A 932 54.39 -0.32 25.00
C THR A 932 55.52 0.67 24.69
N LEU A 933 56.58 0.66 25.49
CA LEU A 933 57.74 1.54 25.30
C LEU A 933 58.57 1.08 24.10
N VAL A 934 58.45 1.79 22.97
CA VAL A 934 59.23 1.53 21.75
C VAL A 934 60.29 2.62 21.57
N ARG A 935 61.53 2.20 21.27
CA ARG A 935 62.65 3.13 21.06
C ARG A 935 62.59 3.79 19.69
N ALA A 936 62.76 5.11 19.65
CA ALA A 936 62.76 5.87 18.40
C ALA A 936 64.02 5.67 17.54
N ARG A 937 65.15 5.24 18.14
CA ARG A 937 66.44 5.01 17.46
C ARG A 937 66.96 3.59 17.71
N PRO A 938 67.67 2.97 16.74
CA PRO A 938 68.27 1.65 16.92
C PRO A 938 69.32 1.66 18.04
N LEU A 939 69.53 0.51 18.68
CA LEU A 939 70.63 0.29 19.61
C LEU A 939 71.97 0.58 18.90
N ARG A 940 72.82 1.44 19.49
CA ARG A 940 74.22 1.55 19.05
C ARG A 940 74.84 0.16 19.21
N GLN A 941 75.22 -0.48 18.10
CA GLN A 941 76.04 -1.68 18.17
C GLN A 941 77.33 -1.30 18.89
N ALA A 942 77.61 -1.95 20.01
CA ALA A 942 78.93 -1.85 20.63
C ALA A 942 79.94 -2.36 19.59
N ALA A 943 80.94 -1.54 19.28
CA ALA A 943 82.02 -1.94 18.39
C ALA A 943 82.61 -3.26 18.93
N ALA A 944 82.64 -4.30 18.09
CA ALA A 944 83.39 -5.50 18.41
C ALA A 944 84.87 -5.09 18.62
N PRO A 945 85.53 -5.51 19.71
CA PRO A 945 86.97 -5.29 19.84
C PRO A 945 87.65 -6.04 18.70
N GLY A 946 88.49 -5.31 17.95
CA GLY A 946 89.09 -5.73 16.69
C GLY A 946 90.17 -6.79 16.81
#